data_AF-A0A6J0Z4N9-F1
#
_entry.id   AF-A0A6J0Z4N9-F1
#
_cell.length_a   1.000
_cell.length_b   1.000
_cell.length_c   1.000
_cell.angle_alpha   90.00
_cell.angle_beta   90.00
_cell.angle_gamma   90.00
#
_symmetry.space_group_name_H-M   'P 1'
#
loop_
_entity.id
_entity.type
_entity.pdbx_description
1 polymer ?
#
loop_
_entity_poly.entity_id
_entity_poly.type
_entity_poly.pdbx_seq_one_letter_code
_entity_poly.pdbx_strand_id
1 'polypeptide(L)'
;MDFSKGVGAAADSEKSEIDTLRGNYSQQISISHDNFKILKNNESLLCEVLQNKFGCNFTLVSPAREGNNESLRVFRKMLTPRVELSVWKDDLTRHAVDAVVNAANEELLHGGGLAQALVKAGGFEIQEESRSLVSKYGRIPTGEIVTTGAGKLPCRYIIHAVGPRWALMDSQECIDKLQTAIMNILYFVNSKNSMNIETVAIPALSSGIFQFPLDLCTEIIVQTIKFYFQSVPIISNLKEIHLVSNEDPTVAAFKLASEIILGRNELEVSQGATQPFNTMVVNNMTLQIVQGLIERQETDVIVNSVYSCNSLSAGAVSKSILKAAGDEIEQELYQNITKTPLDSPLVLVTRGFKLSCKYIYHVSWTSGYSEQKLTLKAAMKKCLEKCLELNITSISFPAFGTGIIGMKKSETAEIMFNEVLIFARQNLQQLAVKFVILPEELETYRAFSAEMEKNKFKLQGPNNYPGVPQETREKKENRFPVISLMGSYWEKIDEAQAWIQRILSPKDCHIIEDKHILYLGKKEHDNLFQLQETLCISILEIVSLGKAHLEIRGAQADLIEAVMKIEQMLCEAQEKMARTKERVLWSLSGQHTDQQPENQNQMKENTFLKWLTLSAPEIQDQKKQFEDCGLRVIKVEKIDNVLLMAAFQERKKMMEGRTPGKPVSYRLFQQVPHQFCKMVCRVGFHQVYSVPCDQKYGAGIYFTKNLKNIAHRIKKTSATDKLICVFEAEVLTGSFCQGNQLNIVPPPLHPGAIDSHDSVVDNVSSPETFVIFSNTQAVPQYLWTCIQDHVQGYSGQMMHSPQQSYRIFSSGSSVD
;
A
#
# COMPACT_ATOMS: atom_id res chain seq x y z
N MET A 1 17.99 63.16 41.15
CA MET A 1 17.29 62.87 42.41
C MET A 1 16.04 62.10 42.06
N ASP A 2 15.77 60.88 42.46
CA ASP A 2 16.51 59.82 43.14
C ASP A 2 15.59 58.59 43.06
N PHE A 3 16.19 57.40 42.85
CA PHE A 3 15.83 56.04 43.30
C PHE A 3 14.36 55.58 43.42
N SER A 4 13.93 54.32 43.21
CA SER A 4 14.43 53.05 42.67
C SER A 4 13.34 51.98 42.90
N LYS A 5 13.39 50.87 42.14
CA LYS A 5 12.74 49.54 42.35
C LYS A 5 11.21 49.51 42.15
N GLY A 6 10.60 48.70 41.29
CA GLY A 6 10.96 47.40 40.70
C GLY A 6 9.94 46.36 41.18
N VAL A 7 9.22 45.70 40.27
CA VAL A 7 8.79 44.28 40.23
C VAL A 7 7.94 44.13 38.96
N GLY A 8 8.38 43.25 38.06
CA GLY A 8 7.61 42.85 36.89
C GLY A 8 6.51 41.85 37.25
N ALA A 9 5.38 41.96 36.56
CA ALA A 9 4.37 40.92 36.46
C ALA A 9 4.09 40.69 34.98
N ALA A 10 4.61 39.57 34.46
CA ALA A 10 4.16 39.01 33.19
C ALA A 10 2.74 38.51 33.40
N ALA A 11 1.78 39.08 32.68
CA ALA A 11 0.45 38.53 32.54
C ALA A 11 0.53 37.44 31.46
N ASP A 12 0.88 36.22 31.87
CA ASP A 12 0.61 35.02 31.08
C ASP A 12 -0.90 34.82 31.07
N SER A 13 -1.52 35.06 29.91
CA SER A 13 -2.89 34.62 29.66
C SER A 13 -2.88 33.10 29.52
N GLU A 14 -3.59 32.44 30.43
CA GLU A 14 -3.92 31.02 30.39
C GLU A 14 -4.56 30.68 29.03
N LYS A 15 -3.72 30.25 28.08
CA LYS A 15 -4.16 29.37 27.00
C LYS A 15 -4.51 28.04 27.66
N SER A 16 -5.75 27.63 27.52
CA SER A 16 -6.24 26.35 27.98
C SER A 16 -5.33 25.21 27.51
N GLU A 17 -4.89 24.36 28.44
CA GLU A 17 -4.20 23.08 28.21
C GLU A 17 -5.07 22.04 27.47
N ILE A 18 -6.16 22.47 26.83
CA ILE A 18 -7.15 21.63 26.16
C ILE A 18 -6.78 21.38 24.68
N ASP A 19 -5.90 22.19 24.10
CA ASP A 19 -5.45 22.02 22.70
C ASP A 19 -4.16 21.20 22.53
N THR A 20 -3.51 20.77 23.63
CA THR A 20 -2.14 20.22 23.57
C THR A 20 -2.03 18.69 23.51
N LEU A 21 -3.14 17.93 23.56
CA LEU A 21 -3.11 16.45 23.58
C LEU A 21 -3.85 15.75 22.42
N ARG A 22 -4.13 16.47 21.32
CA ARG A 22 -4.55 15.86 20.04
C ARG A 22 -3.37 15.74 19.07
N GLY A 23 -2.23 15.26 19.57
CA GLY A 23 -1.05 15.02 18.76
C GLY A 23 -1.28 13.84 17.80
N ASN A 24 -1.30 14.10 16.49
CA ASN A 24 -1.13 13.02 15.52
C ASN A 24 0.32 12.55 15.62
N TYR A 25 0.53 11.41 16.29
CA TYR A 25 1.84 10.80 16.36
C TYR A 25 2.18 10.23 14.98
N SER A 26 3.45 10.35 14.59
CA SER A 26 3.93 9.71 13.36
C SER A 26 5.28 9.07 13.61
N GLN A 27 5.51 7.92 12.97
CA GLN A 27 6.76 7.18 13.07
C GLN A 27 7.14 6.58 11.74
N GLN A 28 8.46 6.57 11.48
CA GLN A 28 9.03 6.11 10.23
C GLN A 28 9.78 4.80 10.41
N ILE A 29 9.52 3.84 9.52
CA ILE A 29 10.19 2.54 9.47
C ILE A 29 10.94 2.46 8.14
N SER A 30 12.26 2.40 8.18
CA SER A 30 13.08 2.15 6.99
C SER A 30 12.95 0.68 6.57
N ILE A 31 12.71 0.43 5.29
CA ILE A 31 12.53 -0.90 4.71
C ILE A 31 13.37 -1.08 3.45
N SER A 32 13.66 -2.33 3.09
CA SER A 32 14.36 -2.63 1.83
C SER A 32 13.49 -2.30 0.61
N HIS A 33 14.10 -2.11 -0.56
CA HIS A 33 13.37 -1.86 -1.81
C HIS A 33 12.51 -3.07 -2.25
N ASP A 34 12.92 -4.29 -1.92
CA ASP A 34 12.14 -5.49 -2.24
C ASP A 34 10.91 -5.60 -1.33
N ASN A 35 11.08 -5.32 -0.03
CA ASN A 35 9.95 -5.22 0.90
C ASN A 35 9.00 -4.10 0.48
N PHE A 36 9.53 -2.95 0.03
CA PHE A 36 8.70 -1.85 -0.48
C PHE A 36 7.81 -2.30 -1.66
N LYS A 37 8.35 -3.04 -2.63
CA LYS A 37 7.56 -3.56 -3.77
C LYS A 37 6.46 -4.51 -3.31
N ILE A 38 6.77 -5.44 -2.41
CA ILE A 38 5.81 -6.41 -1.87
C ILE A 38 4.67 -5.68 -1.13
N LEU A 39 5.01 -4.72 -0.26
CA LEU A 39 4.03 -3.94 0.48
C LEU A 39 3.24 -2.99 -0.42
N LYS A 40 3.84 -2.43 -1.48
CA LYS A 40 3.16 -1.55 -2.44
C LYS A 40 2.14 -2.31 -3.28
N ASN A 41 2.45 -3.53 -3.70
CA ASN A 41 1.52 -4.39 -4.43
C ASN A 41 0.32 -4.82 -3.55
N ASN A 42 0.52 -4.85 -2.23
CA ASN A 42 -0.50 -5.23 -1.23
C ASN A 42 -0.93 -4.04 -0.36
N GLU A 43 -0.85 -2.81 -0.88
CA GLU A 43 -1.02 -1.59 -0.09
C GLU A 43 -2.42 -1.48 0.53
N SER A 44 -3.47 -1.89 -0.20
CA SER A 44 -4.85 -1.91 0.28
C SER A 44 -5.02 -2.88 1.46
N LEU A 45 -4.52 -4.11 1.33
CA LEU A 45 -4.52 -5.14 2.38
C LEU A 45 -3.76 -4.67 3.62
N LEU A 46 -2.56 -4.11 3.43
CA LEU A 46 -1.76 -3.55 4.52
C LEU A 46 -2.52 -2.42 5.24
N CYS A 47 -3.21 -1.55 4.49
CA CYS A 47 -4.01 -0.46 5.05
C CYS A 47 -5.13 -1.00 5.92
N GLU A 48 -5.86 -1.98 5.41
CA GLU A 48 -6.99 -2.58 6.11
C GLU A 48 -6.55 -3.27 7.40
N VAL A 49 -5.47 -4.06 7.37
CA VAL A 49 -4.94 -4.70 8.58
C VAL A 49 -4.45 -3.65 9.59
N LEU A 50 -3.70 -2.64 9.15
CA LEU A 50 -3.19 -1.60 10.06
C LEU A 50 -4.31 -0.76 10.70
N GLN A 51 -5.37 -0.47 9.94
CA GLN A 51 -6.55 0.23 10.44
C GLN A 51 -7.39 -0.65 11.37
N ASN A 52 -7.70 -1.88 10.98
CA ASN A 52 -8.62 -2.75 11.72
C ASN A 52 -7.99 -3.31 12.99
N LYS A 53 -6.72 -3.73 12.92
CA LYS A 53 -5.99 -4.36 14.04
C LYS A 53 -5.38 -3.34 14.99
N PHE A 54 -4.80 -2.26 14.47
CA PHE A 54 -4.05 -1.30 15.28
C PHE A 54 -4.65 0.11 15.29
N GLY A 55 -5.66 0.41 14.48
CA GLY A 55 -6.21 1.77 14.37
C GLY A 55 -5.21 2.80 13.82
N CYS A 56 -4.21 2.34 13.05
CA CYS A 56 -3.18 3.19 12.46
C CYS A 56 -3.44 3.40 10.97
N ASN A 57 -3.17 4.61 10.51
CA ASN A 57 -2.98 4.89 9.10
C ASN A 57 -1.50 4.77 8.75
N PHE A 58 -1.20 4.55 7.48
CA PHE A 58 0.19 4.56 7.03
C PHE A 58 0.31 5.18 5.64
N THR A 59 1.53 5.56 5.32
CA THR A 59 1.92 5.95 3.96
C THR A 59 3.22 5.23 3.61
N LEU A 60 3.28 4.65 2.43
CA LEU A 60 4.49 4.05 1.89
C LEU A 60 5.21 5.11 1.05
N VAL A 61 6.37 5.57 1.52
CA VAL A 61 7.14 6.63 0.88
C VAL A 61 8.48 6.06 0.45
N SER A 62 8.69 5.89 -0.85
CA SER A 62 10.06 5.73 -1.35
C SER A 62 10.74 7.10 -1.21
N PRO A 63 11.95 7.22 -0.61
CA PRO A 63 12.68 8.46 -0.70
C PRO A 63 12.84 8.75 -2.17
N ALA A 64 12.37 9.93 -2.56
CA ALA A 64 12.71 10.47 -3.85
C ALA A 64 14.23 10.34 -4.00
N ARG A 65 14.69 9.72 -5.08
CA ARG A 65 16.08 9.85 -5.47
C ARG A 65 16.32 11.35 -5.60
N GLU A 66 17.03 11.94 -4.63
CA GLU A 66 17.59 13.28 -4.75
C GLU A 66 18.62 13.19 -5.89
N GLY A 67 18.12 13.43 -7.10
CA GLY A 67 18.78 13.15 -8.36
C GLY A 67 17.78 12.75 -9.44
N ASN A 68 16.78 13.63 -9.67
CA ASN A 68 15.99 13.86 -10.89
C ASN A 68 14.57 14.35 -10.53
N ASN A 69 14.48 15.49 -9.82
CA ASN A 69 13.25 16.29 -9.74
C ASN A 69 13.19 17.22 -10.96
N GLU A 70 13.21 16.66 -12.17
CA GLU A 70 12.83 17.42 -13.35
C GLU A 70 11.35 17.17 -13.60
N SER A 71 10.55 18.24 -13.47
CA SER A 71 9.20 18.30 -14.00
C SER A 71 9.24 17.83 -15.45
N LEU A 72 8.66 16.66 -15.74
CA LEU A 72 8.81 16.01 -17.03
C LEU A 72 7.48 16.07 -17.80
N ARG A 73 7.44 16.87 -18.87
CA ARG A 73 6.33 16.87 -19.82
C ARG A 73 6.43 15.65 -20.73
N VAL A 74 5.47 14.73 -20.65
CA VAL A 74 5.47 13.45 -21.39
C VAL A 74 4.53 13.44 -22.60
N PHE A 75 3.61 14.38 -22.68
CA PHE A 75 2.69 14.57 -23.80
C PHE A 75 2.39 16.06 -24.01
N ARG A 76 2.17 16.46 -25.26
CA ARG A 76 1.73 17.81 -25.65
C ARG A 76 0.84 17.75 -26.89
N LYS A 77 -0.22 18.56 -26.89
CA LYS A 77 -1.10 18.73 -28.04
C LYS A 77 -1.79 20.09 -28.03
N MET A 78 -1.86 20.76 -29.17
CA MET A 78 -2.76 21.91 -29.35
C MET A 78 -4.22 21.44 -29.46
N LEU A 79 -5.09 21.84 -28.53
CA LEU A 79 -6.54 21.61 -28.60
C LEU A 79 -7.23 22.59 -29.56
N THR A 80 -6.74 23.83 -29.57
CA THR A 80 -7.10 24.89 -30.52
C THR A 80 -5.82 25.64 -30.90
N PRO A 81 -5.82 26.58 -31.86
CA PRO A 81 -4.64 27.37 -32.16
C PRO A 81 -4.08 28.20 -30.98
N ARG A 82 -4.84 28.34 -29.88
CA ARG A 82 -4.46 29.14 -28.71
C ARG A 82 -4.31 28.36 -27.42
N VAL A 83 -4.85 27.14 -27.34
CA VAL A 83 -4.89 26.34 -26.10
C VAL A 83 -4.14 25.04 -26.30
N GLU A 84 -3.10 24.84 -25.48
CA GLU A 84 -2.31 23.62 -25.36
C GLU A 84 -2.84 22.76 -24.22
N LEU A 85 -2.87 21.44 -24.44
CA LEU A 85 -2.95 20.43 -23.38
C LEU A 85 -1.64 19.67 -23.31
N SER A 86 -1.14 19.46 -22.09
CA SER A 86 0.07 18.68 -21.84
C SER A 86 -0.07 17.78 -20.62
N VAL A 87 0.65 16.66 -20.63
CA VAL A 87 0.72 15.71 -19.49
C VAL A 87 2.08 15.82 -18.84
N TRP A 88 2.11 15.94 -17.51
CA TRP A 88 3.33 16.15 -16.73
C TRP A 88 3.47 15.13 -15.62
N LYS A 89 4.70 14.60 -15.47
CA LYS A 89 5.16 13.97 -14.24
C LYS A 89 5.73 15.07 -13.33
N ASP A 90 4.93 15.51 -12.37
CA ASP A 90 5.32 16.56 -11.43
C ASP A 90 4.47 16.51 -10.15
N ASP A 91 4.94 17.21 -9.12
CA ASP A 91 4.26 17.39 -7.84
C ASP A 91 3.42 18.68 -7.87
N LEU A 92 2.09 18.51 -7.75
CA LEU A 92 1.12 19.61 -7.81
C LEU A 92 1.35 20.71 -6.76
N THR A 93 2.05 20.40 -5.66
CA THR A 93 2.35 21.38 -4.60
C THR A 93 3.44 22.38 -4.99
N ARG A 94 4.23 22.06 -6.02
CA ARG A 94 5.34 22.89 -6.54
C ARG A 94 5.19 23.25 -8.02
N HIS A 95 4.16 22.74 -8.69
CA HIS A 95 3.93 22.95 -10.12
C HIS A 95 3.47 24.39 -10.37
N ALA A 96 4.27 25.15 -11.11
CA ALA A 96 4.05 26.57 -11.33
C ALA A 96 2.99 26.80 -12.42
N VAL A 97 1.78 27.20 -12.01
CA VAL A 97 0.63 27.54 -12.87
C VAL A 97 -0.21 28.62 -12.17
N ASP A 98 -1.13 29.28 -12.88
CA ASP A 98 -1.99 30.30 -12.27
C ASP A 98 -3.04 29.71 -11.33
N ALA A 99 -3.56 28.53 -11.66
CA ALA A 99 -4.55 27.82 -10.86
C ALA A 99 -4.26 26.31 -10.76
N VAL A 100 -4.41 25.76 -9.55
CA VAL A 100 -4.31 24.31 -9.30
C VAL A 100 -5.69 23.78 -8.94
N VAL A 101 -6.08 22.65 -9.54
CA VAL A 101 -7.29 21.93 -9.16
C VAL A 101 -6.99 20.99 -7.99
N ASN A 102 -7.73 21.14 -6.90
CA ASN A 102 -7.72 20.23 -5.76
C ASN A 102 -8.86 19.21 -5.90
N ALA A 103 -8.55 17.93 -5.65
CA ALA A 103 -9.55 16.88 -5.50
C ALA A 103 -10.18 16.94 -4.09
N ALA A 104 -11.30 17.64 -3.98
CA ALA A 104 -11.97 17.95 -2.70
C ALA A 104 -13.17 17.03 -2.42
N ASN A 105 -13.65 17.07 -1.17
CA ASN A 105 -14.92 16.48 -0.75
C ASN A 105 -15.99 17.58 -0.53
N GLU A 106 -17.23 17.14 -0.33
CA GLU A 106 -18.42 17.98 -0.16
C GLU A 106 -18.32 18.94 1.05
N GLU A 107 -17.53 18.58 2.05
CA GLU A 107 -17.28 19.39 3.26
C GLU A 107 -16.05 20.31 3.15
N LEU A 108 -15.32 20.29 2.02
CA LEU A 108 -14.03 20.96 1.83
C LEU A 108 -13.04 20.74 2.99
N LEU A 109 -13.05 19.53 3.56
CA LEU A 109 -12.12 19.11 4.60
C LEU A 109 -10.91 18.42 3.97
N HIS A 110 -9.79 19.14 3.91
CA HIS A 110 -8.57 18.74 3.21
C HIS A 110 -7.68 17.84 4.09
N GLY A 111 -8.25 16.73 4.56
CA GLY A 111 -7.64 15.84 5.55
C GLY A 111 -6.83 14.65 5.01
N GLY A 112 -6.85 14.39 3.70
CA GLY A 112 -6.10 13.30 3.09
C GLY A 112 -5.76 13.51 1.61
N GLY A 113 -4.89 12.66 1.08
CA GLY A 113 -4.49 12.65 -0.33
C GLY A 113 -3.88 13.97 -0.81
N LEU A 114 -4.16 14.32 -2.08
CA LEU A 114 -3.71 15.57 -2.70
C LEU A 114 -4.18 16.81 -1.94
N ALA A 115 -5.42 16.82 -1.45
CA ALA A 115 -5.98 17.96 -0.71
C ALA A 115 -5.15 18.30 0.54
N GLN A 116 -4.74 17.28 1.29
CA GLN A 116 -3.87 17.47 2.45
C GLN A 116 -2.48 17.97 2.05
N ALA A 117 -1.92 17.44 0.96
CA ALA A 117 -0.62 17.88 0.47
C ALA A 117 -0.62 19.37 0.09
N LEU A 118 -1.69 19.83 -0.57
CA LEU A 118 -1.88 21.24 -0.94
C LEU A 118 -2.01 22.14 0.30
N VAL A 119 -2.79 21.75 1.31
CA VAL A 119 -2.88 22.54 2.57
C VAL A 119 -1.57 22.54 3.34
N LYS A 120 -0.84 21.41 3.35
CA LYS A 120 0.46 21.33 4.03
C LYS A 120 1.50 22.26 3.39
N ALA A 121 1.53 22.32 2.06
CA ALA A 121 2.47 23.16 1.32
C ALA A 121 2.03 24.63 1.28
N GLY A 122 0.75 24.90 1.03
CA GLY A 122 0.20 26.25 0.91
C GLY A 122 -0.10 26.95 2.23
N GLY A 123 -0.27 26.19 3.32
CA GLY A 123 -0.59 26.71 4.64
C GLY A 123 -2.06 26.54 5.02
N PHE A 124 -2.32 26.62 6.33
CA PHE A 124 -3.63 26.33 6.91
C PHE A 124 -4.73 27.35 6.52
N GLU A 125 -4.36 28.53 6.04
CA GLU A 125 -5.28 29.54 5.53
C GLU A 125 -6.21 29.04 4.41
N ILE A 126 -5.74 28.10 3.57
CA ILE A 126 -6.56 27.43 2.55
C ILE A 126 -7.74 26.69 3.20
N GLN A 127 -7.49 26.01 4.33
CA GLN A 127 -8.51 25.27 5.05
C GLN A 127 -9.49 26.20 5.78
N GLU A 128 -9.02 27.34 6.29
CA GLU A 128 -9.86 28.35 6.95
C GLU A 128 -10.79 29.04 5.94
N GLU A 129 -10.29 29.40 4.75
CA GLU A 129 -11.13 29.95 3.69
C GLU A 129 -12.18 28.93 3.23
N SER A 130 -11.77 27.67 3.07
CA SER A 130 -12.68 26.55 2.74
C SER A 130 -13.80 26.37 3.79
N ARG A 131 -13.46 26.46 5.09
CA ARG A 131 -14.46 26.39 6.18
C ARG A 131 -15.42 27.57 6.14
N SER A 132 -14.92 28.77 5.86
CA SER A 132 -15.74 29.98 5.72
C SER A 132 -16.75 29.84 4.57
N LEU A 133 -16.31 29.28 3.43
CA LEU A 133 -17.18 28.99 2.28
C LEU A 133 -18.29 28.00 2.64
N VAL A 134 -17.95 26.88 3.29
CA VAL A 134 -18.95 25.87 3.70
C VAL A 134 -19.91 26.43 4.76
N SER A 135 -19.42 27.27 5.67
CA SER A 135 -20.27 27.94 6.66
C SER A 135 -21.26 28.92 6.01
N LYS A 136 -20.89 29.53 4.88
CA LYS A 136 -21.71 30.54 4.20
C LYS A 136 -22.68 29.94 3.18
N TYR A 137 -22.24 28.92 2.44
CA TYR A 137 -22.97 28.36 1.29
C TYR A 137 -23.45 26.93 1.51
N GLY A 138 -23.08 26.29 2.62
CA GLY A 138 -23.38 24.88 2.89
C GLY A 138 -22.39 23.92 2.22
N ARG A 139 -22.74 22.62 2.24
CA ARG A 139 -21.93 21.58 1.58
C ARG A 139 -21.92 21.78 0.07
N ILE A 140 -20.77 21.54 -0.55
CA ILE A 140 -20.59 21.66 -2.00
C ILE A 140 -21.04 20.35 -2.65
N PRO A 141 -22.02 20.36 -3.57
CA PRO A 141 -22.50 19.14 -4.20
C PRO A 141 -21.43 18.46 -5.08
N THR A 142 -21.52 17.15 -5.22
CA THR A 142 -20.72 16.40 -6.20
C THR A 142 -20.97 16.93 -7.61
N GLY A 143 -19.89 17.18 -8.36
CA GLY A 143 -19.91 17.82 -9.67
C GLY A 143 -19.66 19.33 -9.63
N GLU A 144 -19.72 19.96 -8.46
CA GLU A 144 -19.53 21.41 -8.31
C GLU A 144 -18.10 21.77 -7.93
N ILE A 145 -17.78 23.07 -8.07
CA ILE A 145 -16.48 23.63 -7.72
C ILE A 145 -16.63 24.87 -6.85
N VAL A 146 -15.62 25.15 -6.03
CA VAL A 146 -15.42 26.46 -5.40
C VAL A 146 -13.96 26.86 -5.47
N THR A 147 -13.64 28.13 -5.18
CA THR A 147 -12.27 28.64 -5.26
C THR A 147 -11.83 29.29 -3.97
N THR A 148 -10.54 29.19 -3.68
CA THR A 148 -9.85 29.85 -2.57
C THR A 148 -8.54 30.47 -3.05
N GLY A 149 -7.92 31.29 -2.20
CA GLY A 149 -6.51 31.68 -2.35
C GLY A 149 -5.57 30.48 -2.18
N ALA A 150 -4.41 30.54 -2.83
CA ALA A 150 -3.45 29.43 -2.83
C ALA A 150 -2.41 29.45 -1.68
N GLY A 151 -2.48 30.46 -0.83
CA GLY A 151 -1.50 30.74 0.22
C GLY A 151 -0.05 30.77 -0.28
N LYS A 152 0.78 29.86 0.21
CA LYS A 152 2.22 29.75 -0.11
C LYS A 152 2.53 28.93 -1.37
N LEU A 153 1.53 28.36 -2.03
CA LEU A 153 1.76 27.60 -3.27
C LEU A 153 2.23 28.53 -4.41
N PRO A 154 2.97 28.01 -5.41
CA PRO A 154 3.39 28.78 -6.56
C PRO A 154 2.26 28.97 -7.59
N CYS A 155 1.05 29.29 -7.11
CA CYS A 155 -0.13 29.60 -7.92
C CYS A 155 -0.98 30.68 -7.24
N ARG A 156 -1.97 31.23 -7.94
CA ARG A 156 -2.82 32.32 -7.43
C ARG A 156 -4.09 31.79 -6.79
N TYR A 157 -4.66 30.74 -7.39
CA TYR A 157 -5.95 30.18 -7.00
C TYR A 157 -5.90 28.66 -6.85
N ILE A 158 -6.69 28.15 -5.91
CA ILE A 158 -7.03 26.73 -5.86
C ILE A 158 -8.49 26.57 -6.27
N ILE A 159 -8.74 25.71 -7.25
CA ILE A 159 -10.09 25.29 -7.66
C ILE A 159 -10.40 23.96 -6.95
N HIS A 160 -11.23 23.99 -5.93
CA HIS A 160 -11.68 22.81 -5.21
C HIS A 160 -12.81 22.15 -5.97
N ALA A 161 -12.51 21.05 -6.66
CA ALA A 161 -13.50 20.29 -7.41
C ALA A 161 -13.95 19.07 -6.61
N VAL A 162 -15.27 18.91 -6.45
CA VAL A 162 -15.87 17.78 -5.73
C VAL A 162 -16.22 16.69 -6.73
N GLY A 163 -15.31 15.73 -6.89
CA GLY A 163 -15.53 14.57 -7.76
C GLY A 163 -16.42 13.50 -7.09
N PRO A 164 -16.99 12.56 -7.86
CA PRO A 164 -17.81 11.49 -7.31
C PRO A 164 -16.98 10.39 -6.65
N ARG A 165 -17.55 9.75 -5.64
CA ARG A 165 -17.07 8.48 -5.08
C ARG A 165 -17.57 7.35 -5.95
N TRP A 166 -16.67 6.47 -6.38
CA TRP A 166 -17.03 5.39 -7.29
C TRP A 166 -17.92 4.35 -6.61
N ALA A 167 -19.05 4.06 -7.25
CA ALA A 167 -19.95 2.97 -6.89
C ALA A 167 -20.27 2.17 -8.16
N LEU A 168 -20.04 0.86 -8.13
CA LEU A 168 -20.30 -0.01 -9.30
C LEU A 168 -21.77 0.01 -9.74
N MET A 169 -22.69 0.09 -8.76
CA MET A 169 -24.13 0.10 -9.00
C MET A 169 -24.62 1.40 -9.65
N ASP A 170 -23.92 2.51 -9.39
CA ASP A 170 -24.26 3.86 -9.88
C ASP A 170 -23.14 4.41 -10.79
N SER A 171 -22.49 3.52 -11.55
CA SER A 171 -21.30 3.85 -12.34
C SER A 171 -21.57 4.94 -13.38
N GLN A 172 -22.75 4.96 -14.00
CA GLN A 172 -23.12 6.01 -14.95
C GLN A 172 -23.27 7.38 -14.28
N GLU A 173 -23.91 7.46 -13.11
CA GLU A 173 -24.02 8.72 -12.37
C GLU A 173 -22.63 9.23 -11.95
N CYS A 174 -21.73 8.33 -11.54
CA CYS A 174 -20.34 8.68 -11.26
C CYS A 174 -19.65 9.27 -12.50
N ILE A 175 -19.85 8.68 -13.69
CA ILE A 175 -19.30 9.21 -14.94
C ILE A 175 -19.84 10.62 -15.21
N ASP A 176 -21.16 10.81 -15.14
CA ASP A 176 -21.82 12.07 -15.43
C ASP A 176 -21.39 13.18 -14.45
N LYS A 177 -21.22 12.83 -13.16
CA LYS A 177 -20.74 13.75 -12.12
C LYS A 177 -19.27 14.14 -12.30
N LEU A 178 -18.40 13.20 -12.70
CA LEU A 178 -17.01 13.52 -13.00
C LEU A 178 -16.93 14.45 -14.23
N GLN A 179 -17.69 14.16 -15.29
CA GLN A 179 -17.79 15.04 -16.46
C GLN A 179 -18.28 16.44 -16.07
N THR A 180 -19.29 16.52 -15.21
CA THR A 180 -19.83 17.81 -14.70
C THR A 180 -18.75 18.60 -13.95
N ALA A 181 -17.99 17.95 -13.07
CA ALA A 181 -16.90 18.61 -12.35
C ALA A 181 -15.83 19.18 -13.30
N ILE A 182 -15.41 18.40 -14.29
CA ILE A 182 -14.43 18.86 -15.29
C ILE A 182 -15.00 19.99 -16.15
N MET A 183 -16.26 19.90 -16.57
CA MET A 183 -16.93 20.99 -17.30
C MET A 183 -16.96 22.29 -16.47
N ASN A 184 -17.31 22.20 -15.19
CA ASN A 184 -17.37 23.36 -14.30
C ASN A 184 -15.98 24.00 -14.10
N ILE A 185 -14.91 23.21 -13.97
CA ILE A 185 -13.53 23.71 -13.98
C ILE A 185 -13.26 24.52 -15.26
N LEU A 186 -13.56 23.93 -16.42
CA LEU A 186 -13.31 24.55 -17.73
C LEU A 186 -14.12 25.84 -17.94
N TYR A 187 -15.40 25.85 -17.55
CA TYR A 187 -16.22 27.06 -17.56
C TYR A 187 -15.66 28.15 -16.66
N PHE A 188 -15.16 27.80 -15.48
CA PHE A 188 -14.56 28.77 -14.57
C PHE A 188 -13.29 29.37 -15.16
N VAL A 189 -12.33 28.56 -15.64
CA VAL A 189 -11.08 29.09 -16.21
C VAL A 189 -11.28 29.82 -17.53
N ASN A 190 -12.34 29.47 -18.28
CA ASN A 190 -12.70 30.16 -19.52
C ASN A 190 -13.72 31.30 -19.33
N SER A 191 -14.01 31.72 -18.09
CA SER A 191 -14.96 32.80 -17.81
C SER A 191 -14.32 34.19 -17.99
N LYS A 192 -15.13 35.22 -18.30
CA LYS A 192 -14.68 36.62 -18.36
C LYS A 192 -14.18 37.16 -17.02
N ASN A 193 -14.58 36.55 -15.90
CA ASN A 193 -14.14 36.95 -14.57
C ASN A 193 -12.78 36.35 -14.20
N SER A 194 -12.27 35.40 -15.00
CA SER A 194 -11.02 34.69 -14.79
C SER A 194 -9.90 35.18 -15.70
N MET A 195 -9.90 36.46 -16.08
CA MET A 195 -8.90 37.06 -17.01
C MET A 195 -7.43 36.89 -16.59
N ASN A 196 -7.17 36.51 -15.34
CA ASN A 196 -5.86 36.32 -14.74
C ASN A 196 -5.36 34.87 -14.74
N ILE A 197 -6.11 33.92 -15.32
CA ILE A 197 -5.73 32.51 -15.40
C ILE A 197 -5.35 32.20 -16.85
N GLU A 198 -4.06 32.05 -17.11
CA GLU A 198 -3.53 31.59 -18.40
C GLU A 198 -3.22 30.08 -18.37
N THR A 199 -2.91 29.55 -17.19
CA THR A 199 -2.49 28.15 -16.99
C THR A 199 -3.24 27.47 -15.84
N VAL A 200 -3.70 26.24 -16.06
CA VAL A 200 -4.38 25.44 -15.02
C VAL A 200 -3.83 24.01 -14.96
N ALA A 201 -3.58 23.52 -13.75
CA ALA A 201 -3.18 22.13 -13.51
C ALA A 201 -4.33 21.29 -12.95
N ILE A 202 -4.64 20.17 -13.61
CA ILE A 202 -5.74 19.26 -13.31
C ILE A 202 -5.18 17.87 -12.94
N PRO A 203 -5.45 17.34 -11.74
CA PRO A 203 -5.06 15.98 -11.36
C PRO A 203 -6.06 14.93 -11.90
N ALA A 204 -5.78 13.64 -11.69
CA ALA A 204 -6.73 12.56 -11.93
C ALA A 204 -7.86 12.58 -10.87
N LEU A 205 -8.79 13.52 -11.02
CA LEU A 205 -9.90 13.79 -10.10
C LEU A 205 -10.71 12.52 -9.81
N SER A 206 -10.92 12.20 -8.53
CA SER A 206 -11.56 10.98 -8.01
C SER A 206 -10.79 9.65 -8.06
N SER A 207 -9.64 9.56 -8.74
CA SER A 207 -8.93 8.28 -8.90
C SER A 207 -8.24 7.73 -7.63
N GLY A 208 -8.04 8.58 -6.62
CA GLY A 208 -7.39 8.20 -5.36
C GLY A 208 -8.38 7.66 -4.32
N ILE A 209 -8.59 8.41 -3.23
CA ILE A 209 -9.46 8.01 -2.10
C ILE A 209 -10.90 7.66 -2.55
N PHE A 210 -11.37 8.27 -3.64
CA PHE A 210 -12.72 8.04 -4.18
C PHE A 210 -12.81 6.81 -5.10
N GLN A 211 -11.71 6.08 -5.31
CA GLN A 211 -11.65 4.77 -5.95
C GLN A 211 -12.24 4.71 -7.36
N PHE A 212 -12.26 5.84 -8.09
CA PHE A 212 -12.67 5.87 -9.48
C PHE A 212 -11.63 5.13 -10.33
N PRO A 213 -12.02 4.13 -11.16
CA PRO A 213 -11.08 3.37 -11.97
C PRO A 213 -10.18 4.29 -12.80
N LEU A 214 -8.86 4.16 -12.63
CA LEU A 214 -7.88 5.13 -13.12
C LEU A 214 -7.97 5.34 -14.64
N ASP A 215 -8.00 4.27 -15.41
CA ASP A 215 -8.06 4.34 -16.88
C ASP A 215 -9.32 5.09 -17.33
N LEU A 216 -10.49 4.71 -16.78
CA LEU A 216 -11.77 5.35 -17.07
C LEU A 216 -11.79 6.82 -16.62
N CYS A 217 -11.24 7.14 -15.45
CA CYS A 217 -11.12 8.50 -14.93
C CYS A 217 -10.34 9.39 -15.90
N THR A 218 -9.14 8.97 -16.29
CA THR A 218 -8.28 9.75 -17.19
C THR A 218 -8.88 9.89 -18.59
N GLU A 219 -9.54 8.84 -19.11
CA GLU A 219 -10.28 8.86 -20.37
C GLU A 219 -11.38 9.93 -20.34
N ILE A 220 -12.24 9.90 -19.29
CA ILE A 220 -13.33 10.87 -19.12
C ILE A 220 -12.80 12.29 -19.05
N ILE A 221 -11.76 12.55 -18.25
CA ILE A 221 -11.18 13.90 -18.10
C ILE A 221 -10.71 14.44 -19.46
N VAL A 222 -9.91 13.67 -20.19
CA VAL A 222 -9.37 14.07 -21.51
C VAL A 222 -10.49 14.26 -22.52
N GLN A 223 -11.46 13.34 -22.53
CA GLN A 223 -12.59 13.38 -23.44
C GLN A 223 -13.50 14.60 -23.19
N THR A 224 -13.80 14.91 -21.93
CA THR A 224 -14.56 16.11 -21.55
C THR A 224 -13.84 17.38 -21.97
N ILE A 225 -12.53 17.48 -21.76
CA ILE A 225 -11.73 18.63 -22.19
C ILE A 225 -11.80 18.79 -23.72
N LYS A 226 -11.61 17.71 -24.49
CA LYS A 226 -11.72 17.74 -25.95
C LYS A 226 -13.09 18.27 -26.39
N PHE A 227 -14.18 17.71 -25.85
CA PHE A 227 -15.53 18.09 -26.23
C PHE A 227 -15.85 19.55 -25.88
N TYR A 228 -15.36 20.04 -24.75
CA TYR A 228 -15.51 21.44 -24.34
C TYR A 228 -14.94 22.38 -25.40
N PHE A 229 -13.68 22.20 -25.80
CA PHE A 229 -13.02 23.10 -26.77
C PHE A 229 -13.50 22.92 -28.22
N GLN A 230 -14.21 21.83 -28.53
CA GLN A 230 -14.92 21.69 -29.81
C GLN A 230 -16.24 22.47 -29.84
N SER A 231 -16.86 22.71 -28.69
CA SER A 231 -18.23 23.21 -28.58
C SER A 231 -18.33 24.63 -28.05
N VAL A 232 -17.36 25.08 -27.24
CA VAL A 232 -17.38 26.35 -26.52
C VAL A 232 -16.26 27.27 -27.03
N PRO A 233 -16.58 28.50 -27.47
CA PRO A 233 -15.55 29.45 -27.89
C PRO A 233 -14.69 29.92 -26.71
N ILE A 234 -13.40 30.12 -26.96
CA ILE A 234 -12.45 30.65 -25.97
C ILE A 234 -12.67 32.16 -25.85
N ILE A 235 -13.11 32.61 -24.68
CA ILE A 235 -13.40 34.03 -24.38
C ILE A 235 -12.52 34.57 -23.25
N SER A 236 -11.58 33.75 -22.77
CA SER A 236 -10.60 34.04 -21.71
C SER A 236 -9.17 34.13 -22.25
N ASN A 237 -8.20 34.31 -21.35
CA ASN A 237 -6.76 34.28 -21.63
C ASN A 237 -6.13 32.90 -21.42
N LEU A 238 -6.93 31.84 -21.25
CA LEU A 238 -6.41 30.48 -21.06
C LEU A 238 -5.54 30.05 -22.25
N LYS A 239 -4.32 29.60 -21.96
CA LYS A 239 -3.32 29.13 -22.93
C LYS A 239 -2.93 27.68 -22.70
N GLU A 240 -2.86 27.21 -21.45
CA GLU A 240 -2.31 25.88 -21.14
C GLU A 240 -3.15 25.12 -20.10
N ILE A 241 -3.41 23.84 -20.37
CA ILE A 241 -4.02 22.88 -19.46
C ILE A 241 -3.02 21.77 -19.20
N HIS A 242 -2.60 21.63 -17.94
CA HIS A 242 -1.64 20.63 -17.51
C HIS A 242 -2.36 19.49 -16.80
N LEU A 243 -2.28 18.28 -17.34
CA LEU A 243 -2.70 17.06 -16.65
C LEU A 243 -1.50 16.53 -15.85
N VAL A 244 -1.57 16.61 -14.52
CA VAL A 244 -0.37 16.45 -13.68
C VAL A 244 -0.57 15.34 -12.64
N SER A 245 0.44 14.49 -12.51
CA SER A 245 0.56 13.55 -11.38
C SER A 245 2.03 13.30 -11.07
N ASN A 246 2.35 12.99 -9.82
CA ASN A 246 3.68 12.53 -9.41
C ASN A 246 3.83 11.00 -9.49
N GLU A 247 2.72 10.29 -9.73
CA GLU A 247 2.68 8.83 -9.81
C GLU A 247 2.83 8.35 -11.26
N ASP A 248 3.85 7.53 -11.53
CA ASP A 248 4.14 6.98 -12.85
C ASP A 248 2.92 6.28 -13.53
N PRO A 249 2.10 5.47 -12.82
CA PRO A 249 0.91 4.86 -13.42
C PRO A 249 -0.14 5.89 -13.88
N THR A 250 -0.39 6.93 -13.09
CA THR A 250 -1.36 7.98 -13.45
C THR A 250 -0.87 8.83 -14.62
N VAL A 251 0.44 9.15 -14.65
CA VAL A 251 1.06 9.85 -15.79
C VAL A 251 0.94 9.01 -17.06
N ALA A 252 1.20 7.71 -16.97
CA ALA A 252 1.05 6.79 -18.09
C ALA A 252 -0.41 6.69 -18.58
N ALA A 253 -1.37 6.61 -17.66
CA ALA A 253 -2.80 6.58 -17.98
C ALA A 253 -3.26 7.86 -18.69
N PHE A 254 -2.90 9.04 -18.17
CA PHE A 254 -3.19 10.32 -18.83
C PHE A 254 -2.54 10.44 -20.22
N LYS A 255 -1.27 10.02 -20.34
CA LYS A 255 -0.57 10.00 -21.63
C LYS A 255 -1.31 9.10 -22.63
N LEU A 256 -1.66 7.88 -22.22
CA LEU A 256 -2.38 6.92 -23.05
C LEU A 256 -3.74 7.46 -23.49
N ALA A 257 -4.55 7.96 -22.55
CA ALA A 257 -5.85 8.57 -22.83
C ALA A 257 -5.71 9.75 -23.82
N SER A 258 -4.69 10.60 -23.63
CA SER A 258 -4.41 11.73 -24.51
C SER A 258 -3.99 11.29 -25.92
N GLU A 259 -3.15 10.26 -26.05
CA GLU A 259 -2.74 9.72 -27.35
C GLU A 259 -3.92 9.09 -28.09
N ILE A 260 -4.80 8.35 -27.39
CA ILE A 260 -5.99 7.73 -27.97
C ILE A 260 -7.01 8.79 -28.41
N ILE A 261 -7.29 9.79 -27.57
CA ILE A 261 -8.39 10.74 -27.77
C ILE A 261 -7.98 11.93 -28.65
N LEU A 262 -6.76 12.44 -28.48
CA LEU A 262 -6.27 13.67 -29.13
C LEU A 262 -5.29 13.40 -30.29
N GLY A 263 -4.76 12.18 -30.39
CA GLY A 263 -3.84 11.77 -31.45
C GLY A 263 -2.35 11.99 -31.12
N ARG A 264 -1.50 12.03 -32.16
CA ARG A 264 -0.03 12.04 -32.01
C ARG A 264 0.48 13.19 -31.12
N ASN A 265 1.45 12.84 -30.28
CA ASN A 265 2.19 13.72 -29.38
C ASN A 265 3.05 14.73 -30.16
N GLU A 266 2.87 16.02 -29.89
CA GLU A 266 3.57 17.12 -30.58
C GLU A 266 4.89 17.53 -29.92
N LEU A 267 5.29 16.87 -28.83
CA LEU A 267 6.63 17.03 -28.25
C LEU A 267 7.75 16.64 -29.25
N GLU A 268 7.43 15.86 -30.27
CA GLU A 268 8.38 15.39 -31.28
C GLU A 268 8.79 16.46 -32.31
N VAL A 269 8.13 17.63 -32.34
CA VAL A 269 8.33 18.64 -33.40
C VAL A 269 9.22 19.82 -32.96
N SER A 270 9.48 20.01 -31.66
CA SER A 270 10.08 21.25 -31.15
C SER A 270 11.20 21.09 -30.12
N GLN A 271 12.10 20.12 -30.28
CA GLN A 271 13.44 20.20 -29.65
C GLN A 271 14.51 19.62 -30.57
N GLY A 272 15.49 20.46 -30.91
CA GLY A 272 16.70 20.02 -31.60
C GLY A 272 17.44 18.96 -30.80
N ALA A 273 17.76 17.86 -31.49
CA ALA A 273 18.74 16.82 -31.14
C ALA A 273 18.76 16.36 -29.67
N THR A 274 17.71 15.68 -29.24
CA THR A 274 17.83 14.62 -28.21
C THR A 274 17.43 13.29 -28.85
N GLN A 275 18.24 12.23 -28.63
CA GLN A 275 18.06 10.92 -29.26
C GLN A 275 16.64 10.38 -29.04
N PRO A 276 15.96 9.84 -30.09
CA PRO A 276 14.59 9.35 -29.97
C PRO A 276 14.47 8.26 -28.89
N PHE A 277 13.32 8.20 -28.21
CA PHE A 277 13.02 7.18 -27.18
C PHE A 277 13.25 5.74 -27.68
N ASN A 278 13.10 5.52 -28.98
CA ASN A 278 13.29 4.22 -29.65
C ASN A 278 14.72 3.98 -30.16
N THR A 279 15.72 4.74 -29.72
CA THR A 279 17.12 4.60 -30.13
C THR A 279 18.02 4.37 -28.91
N MET A 280 19.01 3.49 -29.04
CA MET A 280 20.14 3.38 -28.11
C MET A 280 21.46 3.29 -28.89
N VAL A 281 22.56 3.73 -28.27
CA VAL A 281 23.90 3.66 -28.87
C VAL A 281 24.81 2.85 -27.95
N VAL A 282 25.55 1.89 -28.51
CA VAL A 282 26.47 1.01 -27.78
C VAL A 282 27.74 0.84 -28.61
N ASN A 283 28.90 1.30 -28.12
CA ASN A 283 30.21 1.14 -28.78
C ASN A 283 30.20 1.46 -30.29
N ASN A 284 29.65 2.62 -30.68
CA ASN A 284 29.47 3.08 -32.08
C ASN A 284 28.42 2.32 -32.91
N MET A 285 27.67 1.41 -32.31
CA MET A 285 26.49 0.79 -32.92
C MET A 285 25.21 1.53 -32.51
N THR A 286 24.36 1.84 -33.46
CA THR A 286 23.06 2.48 -33.20
C THR A 286 21.97 1.43 -33.33
N LEU A 287 21.23 1.14 -32.26
CA LEU A 287 20.06 0.25 -32.30
C LEU A 287 18.78 1.10 -32.29
N GLN A 288 17.85 0.79 -33.19
CA GLN A 288 16.58 1.51 -33.31
C GLN A 288 15.39 0.54 -33.37
N ILE A 289 14.30 0.86 -32.69
CA ILE A 289 13.01 0.20 -32.90
C ILE A 289 12.19 1.08 -33.85
N VAL A 290 11.74 0.51 -34.96
CA VAL A 290 10.96 1.20 -35.99
C VAL A 290 9.61 0.49 -36.15
N GLN A 291 8.51 1.22 -35.96
CA GLN A 291 7.20 0.72 -36.39
C GLN A 291 7.04 0.98 -37.89
N GLY A 292 6.95 -0.08 -38.69
CA GLY A 292 6.87 0.05 -40.13
C GLY A 292 6.92 -1.28 -40.87
N LEU A 293 6.86 -1.18 -42.19
CA LEU A 293 6.95 -2.31 -43.10
C LEU A 293 8.42 -2.60 -43.43
N ILE A 294 8.83 -3.87 -43.33
CA ILE A 294 10.23 -4.28 -43.52
C ILE A 294 10.71 -4.04 -44.95
N GLU A 295 9.83 -4.18 -45.94
CA GLU A 295 10.11 -3.94 -47.35
C GLU A 295 10.27 -2.45 -47.71
N ARG A 296 9.98 -1.54 -46.78
CA ARG A 296 10.13 -0.09 -46.97
C ARG A 296 11.36 0.50 -46.28
N GLN A 297 12.23 -0.35 -45.72
CA GLN A 297 13.41 0.13 -44.99
C GLN A 297 14.56 0.47 -45.92
N GLU A 298 15.20 1.61 -45.69
CA GLU A 298 16.32 2.13 -46.49
C GLU A 298 17.69 1.73 -45.92
N THR A 299 17.80 0.52 -45.34
CA THR A 299 19.07 0.01 -44.82
C THR A 299 19.85 -0.75 -45.91
N ASP A 300 21.18 -0.82 -45.77
CA ASP A 300 22.03 -1.59 -46.70
C ASP A 300 21.60 -3.07 -46.80
N VAL A 301 21.11 -3.64 -45.68
CA VAL A 301 20.63 -5.02 -45.62
C VAL A 301 19.21 -5.09 -45.05
N ILE A 302 18.35 -5.90 -45.66
CA ILE A 302 17.08 -6.34 -45.08
C ILE A 302 17.17 -7.84 -44.76
N VAL A 303 16.77 -8.22 -43.54
CA VAL A 303 16.75 -9.63 -43.13
C VAL A 303 15.39 -10.23 -43.42
N ASN A 304 15.40 -11.36 -44.13
CA ASN A 304 14.23 -12.16 -44.43
C ASN A 304 14.23 -13.46 -43.60
N SER A 305 13.05 -13.90 -43.18
CA SER A 305 12.83 -15.14 -42.44
C SER A 305 12.13 -16.17 -43.33
N VAL A 306 12.82 -17.24 -43.71
CA VAL A 306 12.31 -18.27 -44.64
C VAL A 306 12.22 -19.64 -43.96
N TYR A 307 11.08 -20.32 -44.08
CA TYR A 307 10.88 -21.64 -43.46
C TYR A 307 11.67 -22.74 -44.17
N SER A 308 11.70 -22.68 -45.50
CA SER A 308 12.61 -23.47 -46.33
C SER A 308 13.24 -22.53 -47.36
N CYS A 309 14.51 -22.75 -47.69
CA CYS A 309 15.23 -21.94 -48.66
C CYS A 309 14.64 -22.04 -50.09
N ASN A 310 13.67 -22.93 -50.31
CA ASN A 310 13.09 -23.25 -51.61
C ASN A 310 11.79 -22.49 -51.93
N SER A 311 11.24 -21.69 -51.00
CA SER A 311 10.08 -20.86 -51.30
C SER A 311 9.98 -19.62 -50.43
N LEU A 312 9.87 -18.45 -51.07
CA LEU A 312 9.60 -17.18 -50.39
C LEU A 312 8.10 -16.89 -50.24
N SER A 313 7.25 -17.82 -50.68
CA SER A 313 5.81 -17.69 -50.61
C SER A 313 5.22 -17.99 -49.22
N ALA A 314 6.03 -18.39 -48.23
CA ALA A 314 5.58 -18.77 -46.88
C ALA A 314 5.99 -17.74 -45.83
N GLY A 315 5.03 -17.26 -45.03
CA GLY A 315 5.25 -16.25 -43.97
C GLY A 315 5.02 -14.81 -44.43
N ALA A 316 4.49 -13.97 -43.53
CA ALA A 316 4.11 -12.59 -43.86
C ALA A 316 5.31 -11.74 -44.32
N VAL A 317 6.44 -11.84 -43.61
CA VAL A 317 7.68 -11.12 -43.96
C VAL A 317 8.21 -11.53 -45.34
N SER A 318 8.37 -12.83 -45.58
CA SER A 318 8.88 -13.34 -46.87
C SER A 318 7.97 -12.96 -48.03
N LYS A 319 6.64 -13.03 -47.87
CA LYS A 319 5.67 -12.61 -48.88
C LYS A 319 5.77 -11.12 -49.20
N SER A 320 5.88 -10.26 -48.19
CA SER A 320 6.02 -8.82 -48.38
C SER A 320 7.33 -8.47 -49.11
N ILE A 321 8.43 -9.14 -48.74
CA ILE A 321 9.73 -8.97 -49.39
C ILE A 321 9.69 -9.47 -50.83
N LEU A 322 9.14 -10.65 -51.11
CA LEU A 322 9.00 -11.19 -52.48
C LEU A 322 8.20 -10.25 -53.37
N LYS A 323 7.04 -9.79 -52.87
CA LYS A 323 6.16 -8.86 -53.61
C LYS A 323 6.86 -7.54 -53.96
N ALA A 324 7.71 -7.04 -53.06
CA ALA A 324 8.40 -5.77 -53.25
C ALA A 324 9.70 -5.89 -54.06
N ALA A 325 10.47 -6.98 -53.89
CA ALA A 325 11.73 -7.23 -54.59
C ALA A 325 11.51 -7.71 -56.04
N GLY A 326 10.40 -8.43 -56.29
CA GLY A 326 10.10 -9.09 -57.55
C GLY A 326 10.58 -10.55 -57.59
N ASP A 327 10.01 -11.35 -58.50
CA ASP A 327 10.23 -12.81 -58.59
C ASP A 327 11.70 -13.19 -58.91
N GLU A 328 12.50 -12.24 -59.37
CA GLU A 328 13.93 -12.42 -59.67
C GLU A 328 14.75 -12.86 -58.44
N ILE A 329 14.29 -12.50 -57.23
CA ILE A 329 14.91 -12.89 -55.96
C ILE A 329 14.90 -14.40 -55.72
N GLU A 330 13.85 -15.11 -56.14
CA GLU A 330 13.76 -16.57 -55.96
C GLU A 330 14.77 -17.29 -56.86
N GLN A 331 15.00 -16.78 -58.07
CA GLN A 331 15.98 -17.34 -59.00
C GLN A 331 17.40 -17.24 -58.46
N GLU A 332 17.77 -16.08 -57.92
CA GLU A 332 19.09 -15.85 -57.33
C GLU A 332 19.28 -16.66 -56.04
N LEU A 333 18.25 -16.75 -55.20
CA LEU A 333 18.28 -17.59 -53.99
C LEU A 333 18.51 -19.07 -54.36
N TYR A 334 17.80 -19.58 -55.36
CA TYR A 334 17.96 -20.97 -55.84
C TYR A 334 19.38 -21.23 -56.41
N GLN A 335 19.94 -20.29 -57.17
CA GLN A 335 21.31 -20.38 -57.67
C GLN A 335 22.36 -20.37 -56.55
N ASN A 336 22.12 -19.61 -55.47
CA ASN A 336 23.05 -19.55 -54.35
C ASN A 336 22.99 -20.81 -53.48
N ILE A 337 21.81 -21.43 -53.34
CA ILE A 337 21.65 -22.73 -52.66
C ILE A 337 22.42 -23.82 -53.40
N THR A 338 22.30 -23.90 -54.73
CA THR A 338 22.96 -24.95 -55.54
C THR A 338 24.49 -24.85 -55.58
N LYS A 339 25.06 -23.68 -55.26
CA LYS A 339 26.51 -23.43 -55.22
C LYS A 339 27.13 -23.62 -53.83
N THR A 340 26.33 -23.75 -52.77
CA THR A 340 26.84 -23.83 -51.40
C THR A 340 26.97 -25.29 -50.95
N PRO A 341 28.08 -25.71 -50.30
CA PRO A 341 28.26 -27.08 -49.81
C PRO A 341 27.12 -27.53 -48.86
N LEU A 342 26.90 -28.85 -48.76
CA LEU A 342 25.75 -29.50 -48.10
C LEU A 342 25.61 -29.19 -46.58
N ASP A 343 26.57 -28.51 -45.97
CA ASP A 343 26.43 -27.90 -44.63
C ASP A 343 25.59 -26.63 -44.74
N SER A 344 24.27 -26.78 -44.58
CA SER A 344 23.26 -25.73 -44.78
C SER A 344 23.68 -24.36 -44.20
N PRO A 345 23.94 -23.35 -45.03
CA PRO A 345 24.21 -22.00 -44.54
C PRO A 345 22.92 -21.44 -43.92
N LEU A 346 22.92 -21.28 -42.60
CA LEU A 346 21.83 -20.66 -41.84
C LEU A 346 21.40 -19.28 -42.41
N VAL A 347 22.30 -18.58 -43.11
CA VAL A 347 22.06 -17.29 -43.77
C VAL A 347 22.56 -17.32 -45.21
N LEU A 348 21.63 -17.19 -46.15
CA LEU A 348 21.88 -17.01 -47.59
C LEU A 348 21.76 -15.53 -47.97
N VAL A 349 22.46 -15.10 -49.01
CA VAL A 349 22.50 -13.69 -49.43
C VAL A 349 22.02 -13.58 -50.87
N THR A 350 21.16 -12.60 -51.15
CA THR A 350 20.85 -12.15 -52.52
C THR A 350 21.00 -10.63 -52.62
N ARG A 351 20.97 -10.09 -53.84
CA ARG A 351 20.77 -8.65 -54.08
C ARG A 351 19.39 -8.19 -53.62
N GLY A 352 19.24 -6.87 -53.40
CA GLY A 352 17.97 -6.23 -53.04
C GLY A 352 16.92 -6.15 -54.16
N PHE A 353 17.32 -6.28 -55.42
CA PHE A 353 16.46 -6.12 -56.60
C PHE A 353 15.71 -4.79 -56.60
N LYS A 354 14.37 -4.81 -56.55
CA LYS A 354 13.50 -3.63 -56.55
C LYS A 354 13.39 -2.97 -55.15
N LEU A 355 13.96 -3.57 -54.11
CA LEU A 355 14.08 -2.94 -52.78
C LEU A 355 15.23 -1.93 -52.76
N SER A 356 15.16 -0.97 -51.84
CA SER A 356 16.18 0.06 -51.65
C SER A 356 17.48 -0.46 -51.02
N CYS A 357 17.48 -1.66 -50.43
CA CYS A 357 18.65 -2.28 -49.82
C CYS A 357 19.64 -2.84 -50.85
N LYS A 358 20.91 -2.97 -50.47
CA LYS A 358 21.95 -3.61 -51.31
C LYS A 358 21.79 -5.13 -51.33
N TYR A 359 21.55 -5.72 -50.16
CA TYR A 359 21.43 -7.17 -50.00
C TYR A 359 20.23 -7.58 -49.14
N ILE A 360 19.77 -8.80 -49.36
CA ILE A 360 18.75 -9.45 -48.53
C ILE A 360 19.39 -10.68 -47.91
N TYR A 361 19.33 -10.78 -46.58
CA TYR A 361 19.85 -11.92 -45.83
C TYR A 361 18.69 -12.86 -45.52
N HIS A 362 18.64 -14.00 -46.21
CA HIS A 362 17.63 -15.03 -46.05
C HIS A 362 18.06 -16.02 -44.98
N VAL A 363 17.44 -15.92 -43.81
CA VAL A 363 17.69 -16.81 -42.69
C VAL A 363 16.74 -18.01 -42.78
N SER A 364 17.32 -19.21 -42.83
CA SER A 364 16.56 -20.45 -42.99
C SER A 364 16.31 -21.16 -41.66
N TRP A 365 15.06 -21.58 -41.42
CA TRP A 365 14.63 -22.25 -40.19
C TRP A 365 14.61 -23.78 -40.27
N THR A 366 15.37 -24.40 -41.19
CA THR A 366 15.30 -25.85 -41.44
C THR A 366 15.50 -26.72 -40.18
N SER A 367 14.69 -27.78 -40.09
CA SER A 367 14.41 -28.65 -38.94
C SER A 367 15.56 -29.57 -38.49
N GLY A 368 16.65 -28.98 -38.00
CA GLY A 368 17.78 -29.73 -37.40
C GLY A 368 18.06 -29.44 -35.93
N TYR A 369 17.46 -28.38 -35.37
CA TYR A 369 17.70 -27.96 -33.99
C TYR A 369 16.43 -28.14 -33.17
N SER A 370 16.50 -28.96 -32.11
CA SER A 370 15.42 -29.16 -31.15
C SER A 370 15.07 -27.89 -30.35
N GLU A 371 15.84 -26.80 -30.50
CA GLU A 371 15.63 -25.54 -29.77
C GLU A 371 15.61 -24.32 -30.70
N GLN A 372 14.42 -23.79 -30.97
CA GLN A 372 14.18 -22.59 -31.80
C GLN A 372 14.97 -21.36 -31.32
N LYS A 373 15.24 -21.27 -30.02
CA LYS A 373 16.03 -20.19 -29.40
C LYS A 373 17.49 -20.20 -29.85
N LEU A 374 18.10 -21.37 -29.98
CA LEU A 374 19.48 -21.51 -30.45
C LEU A 374 19.59 -21.14 -31.93
N THR A 375 18.58 -21.46 -32.73
CA THR A 375 18.51 -21.07 -34.15
C THR A 375 18.42 -19.54 -34.30
N LEU A 376 17.55 -18.87 -33.52
CA LEU A 376 17.46 -17.41 -33.50
C LEU A 376 18.81 -16.77 -33.13
N LYS A 377 19.46 -17.30 -32.09
CA LYS A 377 20.77 -16.85 -31.63
C LYS A 377 21.83 -16.97 -32.73
N ALA A 378 21.94 -18.15 -33.34
CA ALA A 378 22.89 -18.40 -34.41
C ALA A 378 22.61 -17.56 -35.66
N ALA A 379 21.34 -17.30 -35.97
CA ALA A 379 20.93 -16.48 -37.10
C ALA A 379 21.34 -15.02 -36.91
N MET A 380 21.00 -14.42 -35.76
CA MET A 380 21.41 -13.06 -35.42
C MET A 380 22.93 -12.90 -35.51
N LYS A 381 23.68 -13.83 -34.90
CA LYS A 381 25.14 -13.82 -34.94
C LYS A 381 25.69 -13.85 -36.37
N LYS A 382 25.23 -14.80 -37.21
CA LYS A 382 25.71 -14.92 -38.59
C LYS A 382 25.32 -13.73 -39.47
N CYS A 383 24.15 -13.13 -39.26
CA CYS A 383 23.76 -11.90 -39.98
C CYS A 383 24.71 -10.75 -39.65
N LEU A 384 25.05 -10.57 -38.37
CA LEU A 384 25.98 -9.52 -37.92
C LEU A 384 27.42 -9.78 -38.39
N GLU A 385 27.89 -11.03 -38.38
CA GLU A 385 29.20 -11.43 -38.93
C GLU A 385 29.29 -11.11 -40.44
N LYS A 386 28.24 -11.41 -41.21
CA LYS A 386 28.17 -11.06 -42.63
C LYS A 386 28.21 -9.55 -42.89
N CYS A 387 27.71 -8.73 -41.97
CA CYS A 387 27.86 -7.28 -42.08
C CYS A 387 29.33 -6.83 -42.01
N LEU A 388 30.18 -7.56 -41.29
CA LEU A 388 31.64 -7.32 -41.28
C LEU A 388 32.26 -7.76 -42.61
N GLU A 389 31.92 -8.96 -43.09
CA GLU A 389 32.46 -9.52 -44.35
C GLU A 389 32.21 -8.61 -45.56
N LEU A 390 31.04 -7.97 -45.60
CA LEU A 390 30.57 -7.17 -46.74
C LEU A 390 30.62 -5.65 -46.50
N ASN A 391 31.27 -5.17 -45.42
CA ASN A 391 31.39 -3.75 -45.06
C ASN A 391 30.03 -3.02 -45.04
N ILE A 392 29.03 -3.62 -44.41
CA ILE A 392 27.66 -3.10 -44.30
C ILE A 392 27.57 -2.09 -43.16
N THR A 393 26.88 -0.97 -43.38
CA THR A 393 26.73 0.10 -42.38
C THR A 393 25.35 0.16 -41.74
N SER A 394 24.35 -0.53 -42.31
CA SER A 394 23.00 -0.63 -41.72
C SER A 394 22.27 -1.92 -42.05
N ILE A 395 21.54 -2.48 -41.08
CA ILE A 395 20.78 -3.73 -41.22
C ILE A 395 19.42 -3.63 -40.53
N SER A 396 18.36 -4.11 -41.19
CA SER A 396 17.00 -4.17 -40.64
C SER A 396 16.57 -5.60 -40.38
N PHE A 397 16.24 -5.92 -39.13
CA PHE A 397 15.65 -7.19 -38.71
C PHE A 397 14.14 -7.02 -38.51
N PRO A 398 13.30 -7.96 -39.00
CA PRO A 398 11.91 -8.04 -38.57
C PRO A 398 11.82 -8.56 -37.12
N ALA A 399 10.62 -8.59 -36.54
CA ALA A 399 10.36 -9.32 -35.29
C ALA A 399 10.59 -10.84 -35.48
N PHE A 400 11.84 -11.25 -35.35
CA PHE A 400 12.34 -12.49 -35.93
C PHE A 400 11.88 -13.70 -35.08
N GLY A 401 10.94 -14.51 -35.60
CA GLY A 401 10.42 -15.70 -34.90
C GLY A 401 9.08 -15.54 -34.18
N THR A 402 8.51 -14.33 -34.15
CA THR A 402 7.22 -14.04 -33.47
C THR A 402 5.98 -14.46 -34.25
N GLY A 403 6.13 -14.80 -35.53
CA GLY A 403 5.05 -15.26 -36.42
C GLY A 403 4.85 -16.78 -36.39
N ILE A 404 4.92 -17.42 -37.56
CA ILE A 404 4.65 -18.86 -37.76
C ILE A 404 5.48 -19.78 -36.84
N ILE A 405 6.67 -19.33 -36.43
CA ILE A 405 7.59 -20.10 -35.57
C ILE A 405 7.09 -20.16 -34.12
N GLY A 406 6.22 -19.23 -33.69
CA GLY A 406 5.50 -19.29 -32.41
C GLY A 406 6.33 -18.94 -31.17
N MET A 407 7.45 -18.23 -31.31
CA MET A 407 8.25 -17.81 -30.15
C MET A 407 7.55 -16.70 -29.35
N LYS A 408 7.74 -16.71 -28.02
CA LYS A 408 7.22 -15.63 -27.15
C LYS A 408 7.87 -14.30 -27.53
N LYS A 409 7.06 -13.23 -27.62
CA LYS A 409 7.49 -11.88 -28.06
C LYS A 409 8.57 -11.27 -27.14
N SER A 410 8.41 -11.40 -25.82
CA SER A 410 9.38 -10.91 -24.82
C SER A 410 10.71 -11.65 -24.90
N GLU A 411 10.67 -12.97 -25.01
CA GLU A 411 11.86 -13.81 -25.14
C GLU A 411 12.61 -13.57 -26.47
N THR A 412 11.87 -13.36 -27.55
CA THR A 412 12.43 -12.99 -28.85
C THR A 412 13.16 -11.65 -28.77
N ALA A 413 12.54 -10.65 -28.16
CA ALA A 413 13.16 -9.34 -27.93
C ALA A 413 14.45 -9.49 -27.11
N GLU A 414 14.42 -10.22 -25.99
CA GLU A 414 15.59 -10.46 -25.14
C GLU A 414 16.75 -11.10 -25.91
N ILE A 415 16.50 -12.16 -26.68
CA ILE A 415 17.54 -12.84 -27.47
C ILE A 415 18.13 -11.88 -28.52
N MET A 416 17.27 -11.18 -29.28
CA MET A 416 17.72 -10.28 -30.34
C MET A 416 18.55 -9.10 -29.79
N PHE A 417 18.13 -8.49 -28.68
CA PHE A 417 18.92 -7.42 -28.02
C PHE A 417 20.25 -7.98 -27.50
N ASN A 418 20.25 -9.12 -26.83
CA ASN A 418 21.46 -9.69 -26.24
C ASN A 418 22.52 -10.00 -27.31
N GLU A 419 22.14 -10.58 -28.45
CA GLU A 419 23.11 -10.89 -29.52
C GLU A 419 23.71 -9.63 -30.15
N VAL A 420 22.92 -8.58 -30.37
CA VAL A 420 23.44 -7.29 -30.87
C VAL A 420 24.38 -6.65 -29.85
N LEU A 421 24.04 -6.70 -28.56
CA LEU A 421 24.90 -6.16 -27.48
C LEU A 421 26.21 -6.96 -27.33
N ILE A 422 26.16 -8.29 -27.44
CA ILE A 422 27.37 -9.15 -27.45
C ILE A 422 28.25 -8.76 -28.64
N PHE A 423 27.67 -8.64 -29.82
CA PHE A 423 28.39 -8.26 -31.03
C PHE A 423 28.99 -6.85 -30.93
N ALA A 424 28.25 -5.87 -30.40
CA ALA A 424 28.73 -4.49 -30.18
C ALA A 424 29.87 -4.40 -29.15
N ARG A 425 29.97 -5.34 -28.21
CA ARG A 425 31.11 -5.42 -27.28
C ARG A 425 32.37 -5.99 -27.92
N GLN A 426 32.20 -6.80 -28.97
CA GLN A 426 33.29 -7.53 -29.63
C GLN A 426 33.83 -6.82 -30.87
N ASN A 427 33.10 -5.84 -31.41
CA ASN A 427 33.42 -5.19 -32.68
C ASN A 427 33.30 -3.67 -32.58
N LEU A 428 34.14 -2.95 -33.32
CA LEU A 428 34.19 -1.48 -33.33
C LEU A 428 33.61 -0.85 -34.61
N GLN A 429 33.05 -1.66 -35.51
CA GLN A 429 32.43 -1.17 -36.75
C GLN A 429 31.18 -0.35 -36.45
N GLN A 430 31.05 0.79 -37.10
CA GLN A 430 29.82 1.58 -37.07
C GLN A 430 28.73 0.85 -37.85
N LEU A 431 27.71 0.38 -37.14
CA LEU A 431 26.58 -0.35 -37.70
C LEU A 431 25.28 0.21 -37.13
N ALA A 432 24.30 0.49 -37.99
CA ALA A 432 22.95 0.85 -37.56
C ALA A 432 22.04 -0.39 -37.66
N VAL A 433 21.59 -0.90 -36.53
CA VAL A 433 20.69 -2.06 -36.43
C VAL A 433 19.26 -1.57 -36.17
N LYS A 434 18.32 -1.90 -37.05
CA LYS A 434 16.90 -1.56 -36.90
C LYS A 434 16.08 -2.81 -36.62
N PHE A 435 15.30 -2.82 -35.53
CA PHE A 435 14.24 -3.79 -35.30
C PHE A 435 12.93 -3.23 -35.82
N VAL A 436 12.40 -3.83 -36.88
CA VAL A 436 11.25 -3.32 -37.62
C VAL A 436 10.03 -4.15 -37.25
N ILE A 437 9.10 -3.50 -36.57
CA ILE A 437 7.88 -4.11 -36.05
C ILE A 437 6.70 -3.62 -36.88
N LEU A 438 5.84 -4.53 -37.34
CA LEU A 438 4.65 -4.15 -38.09
C LEU A 438 3.76 -3.21 -37.25
N PRO A 439 3.20 -2.13 -37.82
CA PRO A 439 2.38 -1.18 -37.07
C PRO A 439 1.20 -1.83 -36.32
N GLU A 440 0.64 -2.91 -36.87
CA GLU A 440 -0.48 -3.65 -36.27
C GLU A 440 -0.05 -4.54 -35.08
N GLU A 441 1.25 -4.81 -34.90
CA GLU A 441 1.76 -5.69 -33.84
C GLU A 441 2.15 -4.94 -32.54
N LEU A 442 1.17 -4.33 -31.88
CA LEU A 442 1.41 -3.49 -30.70
C LEU A 442 2.06 -4.25 -29.52
N GLU A 443 1.68 -5.51 -29.30
CA GLU A 443 2.31 -6.34 -28.26
C GLU A 443 3.77 -6.65 -28.54
N THR A 444 4.13 -6.86 -29.81
CA THR A 444 5.52 -7.11 -30.22
C THR A 444 6.33 -5.83 -30.01
N TYR A 445 5.77 -4.68 -30.36
CA TYR A 445 6.40 -3.38 -30.13
C TYR A 445 6.63 -3.10 -28.64
N ARG A 446 5.65 -3.40 -27.78
CA ARG A 446 5.78 -3.27 -26.31
C ARG A 446 6.90 -4.17 -25.77
N ALA A 447 7.00 -5.41 -26.24
CA ALA A 447 8.05 -6.34 -25.82
C ALA A 447 9.46 -5.84 -26.18
N PHE A 448 9.67 -5.37 -27.42
CA PHE A 448 10.96 -4.81 -27.86
C PHE A 448 11.29 -3.51 -27.13
N SER A 449 10.30 -2.64 -26.90
CA SER A 449 10.49 -1.37 -26.18
C SER A 449 10.89 -1.59 -24.73
N ALA A 450 10.23 -2.53 -24.03
CA ALA A 450 10.57 -2.89 -22.65
C ALA A 450 12.00 -3.43 -22.53
N GLU A 451 12.44 -4.28 -23.48
CA GLU A 451 13.79 -4.81 -23.49
C GLU A 451 14.84 -3.73 -23.82
N MET A 452 14.53 -2.78 -24.70
CA MET A 452 15.42 -1.64 -24.98
C MET A 452 15.66 -0.81 -23.71
N GLU A 453 14.60 -0.46 -22.98
CA GLU A 453 14.73 0.31 -21.74
C GLU A 453 15.52 -0.46 -20.67
N LYS A 454 15.20 -1.75 -20.47
CA LYS A 454 15.96 -2.64 -19.57
C LYS A 454 17.47 -2.63 -19.86
N ASN A 455 17.87 -2.57 -21.14
CA ASN A 455 19.29 -2.55 -21.52
C ASN A 455 19.94 -1.15 -21.46
N LYS A 456 19.19 -0.05 -21.69
CA LYS A 456 19.69 1.31 -21.44
C LYS A 456 20.11 1.51 -19.98
N PHE A 457 19.32 1.00 -19.03
CA PHE A 457 19.65 1.05 -17.61
C PHE A 457 20.90 0.23 -17.25
N LYS A 458 21.14 -0.91 -17.90
CA LYS A 458 22.31 -1.76 -17.63
C LYS A 458 23.63 -1.17 -18.15
N LEU A 459 23.58 -0.42 -19.25
CA LEU A 459 24.77 0.19 -19.87
C LEU A 459 25.26 1.44 -19.12
N GLN A 460 24.40 2.11 -18.36
CA GLN A 460 24.73 3.30 -17.55
C GLN A 460 25.23 2.93 -16.14
N GLY A 461 26.07 1.89 -16.04
CA GLY A 461 26.64 1.40 -14.78
C GLY A 461 27.56 2.42 -14.06
N PRO A 462 27.81 2.24 -12.75
CA PRO A 462 28.42 3.23 -11.88
C PRO A 462 29.95 3.15 -11.96
N ASN A 463 30.59 4.08 -12.68
CA ASN A 463 31.96 4.57 -12.49
C ASN A 463 32.47 5.19 -13.80
N ASN A 464 32.64 6.52 -13.81
CA ASN A 464 33.75 7.26 -14.44
C ASN A 464 33.38 8.75 -14.50
N TYR A 465 33.82 9.52 -13.50
CA TYR A 465 33.99 10.97 -13.63
C TYR A 465 35.50 11.26 -13.63
N PRO A 466 36.05 11.86 -14.70
CA PRO A 466 37.31 12.60 -14.62
C PRO A 466 37.08 13.88 -13.80
N GLY A 467 38.07 14.24 -12.99
CA GLY A 467 37.88 15.09 -11.82
C GLY A 467 37.70 16.60 -12.04
N VAL A 468 37.12 17.22 -11.01
CA VAL A 468 37.31 18.61 -10.56
C VAL A 468 37.15 18.59 -9.00
N PRO A 469 37.65 19.56 -8.23
CA PRO A 469 38.51 19.32 -7.08
C PRO A 469 37.72 19.22 -5.76
N GLN A 470 38.47 18.75 -4.76
CA GLN A 470 38.08 18.42 -3.41
C GLN A 470 37.51 19.59 -2.59
N GLU A 471 36.69 19.20 -1.59
CA GLU A 471 36.07 19.96 -0.49
C GLU A 471 34.67 20.50 -0.81
N THR A 472 33.58 20.01 -0.23
CA THR A 472 33.35 19.58 1.16
C THR A 472 32.49 18.30 1.23
N ARG A 473 32.92 17.35 2.07
CA ARG A 473 32.17 16.14 2.44
C ARG A 473 31.06 16.51 3.42
N GLU A 474 29.81 16.44 2.99
CA GLU A 474 28.68 16.19 3.90
C GLU A 474 27.74 15.09 3.34
N LYS A 475 27.83 13.93 4.01
CA LYS A 475 26.90 12.79 4.10
C LYS A 475 25.89 12.56 2.94
N LYS A 476 26.26 11.70 1.98
CA LYS A 476 25.30 10.87 1.23
C LYS A 476 24.80 9.74 2.14
N GLU A 477 23.67 9.93 2.79
CA GLU A 477 22.92 8.81 3.39
C GLU A 477 22.15 8.08 2.29
N ASN A 478 22.39 6.77 2.13
CA ASN A 478 21.50 5.88 1.39
C ASN A 478 20.12 5.91 2.06
N ARG A 479 19.19 6.76 1.59
CA ARG A 479 17.82 6.76 2.10
C ARG A 479 17.12 5.50 1.58
N PHE A 480 16.72 4.62 2.50
CA PHE A 480 15.86 3.47 2.24
C PHE A 480 14.40 3.91 2.15
N PRO A 481 13.53 3.22 1.38
CA PRO A 481 12.07 3.37 1.47
C PRO A 481 11.57 3.36 2.90
N VAL A 482 10.55 4.17 3.17
CA VAL A 482 10.04 4.44 4.51
C VAL A 482 8.54 4.16 4.57
N ILE A 483 8.11 3.46 5.61
CA ILE A 483 6.72 3.39 6.03
C ILE A 483 6.51 4.48 7.07
N SER A 484 5.67 5.47 6.79
CA SER A 484 5.28 6.47 7.77
C SER A 484 3.92 6.09 8.36
N LEU A 485 3.94 5.51 9.55
CA LEU A 485 2.77 5.22 10.37
C LEU A 485 2.27 6.50 11.03
N MET A 486 0.94 6.65 11.10
CA MET A 486 0.25 7.76 11.74
C MET A 486 -0.89 7.22 12.58
N GLY A 487 -1.03 7.75 13.78
CA GLY A 487 -2.05 7.31 14.73
C GLY A 487 -2.40 8.42 15.71
N SER A 488 -3.57 8.29 16.32
CA SER A 488 -4.03 9.19 17.38
C SER A 488 -3.24 9.03 18.68
N TYR A 489 -2.47 7.94 18.80
CA TYR A 489 -1.75 7.55 20.01
C TYR A 489 -0.43 6.85 19.63
N TRP A 490 0.66 7.20 20.32
CA TRP A 490 1.99 6.62 20.08
C TRP A 490 2.01 5.10 20.31
N GLU A 491 1.22 4.64 21.27
CA GLU A 491 1.04 3.26 21.67
C GLU A 491 0.64 2.34 20.51
N LYS A 492 -0.35 2.79 19.74
CA LYS A 492 -0.86 2.07 18.55
C LYS A 492 0.19 1.98 17.46
N ILE A 493 0.98 3.05 17.32
CA ILE A 493 2.05 3.14 16.33
C ILE A 493 3.20 2.20 16.69
N ASP A 494 3.60 2.13 17.97
CA ASP A 494 4.68 1.25 18.44
C ASP A 494 4.31 -0.23 18.25
N GLU A 495 3.06 -0.62 18.52
CA GLU A 495 2.57 -1.98 18.30
C GLU A 495 2.46 -2.33 16.81
N ALA A 496 1.91 -1.43 16.00
CA ALA A 496 1.86 -1.56 14.55
C ALA A 496 3.27 -1.67 13.94
N GLN A 497 4.22 -0.86 14.42
CA GLN A 497 5.62 -0.93 14.01
C GLN A 497 6.22 -2.29 14.36
N ALA A 498 6.06 -2.76 15.60
CA ALA A 498 6.59 -4.05 16.02
C ALA A 498 6.01 -5.19 15.16
N TRP A 499 4.72 -5.13 14.83
CA TRP A 499 4.09 -6.08 13.92
C TRP A 499 4.68 -6.02 12.50
N ILE A 500 4.83 -4.83 11.91
CA ILE A 500 5.46 -4.64 10.59
C ILE A 500 6.89 -5.20 10.58
N GLN A 501 7.68 -4.89 11.61
CA GLN A 501 9.05 -5.39 11.71
C GLN A 501 9.10 -6.92 11.83
N ARG A 502 8.14 -7.55 12.53
CA ARG A 502 8.04 -9.01 12.63
C ARG A 502 7.72 -9.67 11.30
N ILE A 503 6.81 -9.13 10.49
CA ILE A 503 6.47 -9.70 9.18
C ILE A 503 7.59 -9.49 8.15
N LEU A 504 8.31 -8.36 8.24
CA LEU A 504 9.40 -8.03 7.31
C LEU A 504 10.73 -8.67 7.67
N SER A 505 10.85 -9.25 8.86
CA SER A 505 12.04 -9.98 9.29
C SER A 505 12.19 -11.26 8.45
N PRO A 506 13.38 -11.52 7.84
CA PRO A 506 13.60 -12.70 7.02
C PRO A 506 13.40 -13.98 7.84
N LYS A 507 12.39 -14.79 7.48
CA LYS A 507 12.08 -16.07 8.13
C LYS A 507 11.37 -17.00 7.16
N ASP A 508 11.69 -18.28 7.21
CA ASP A 508 11.01 -19.31 6.42
C ASP A 508 9.68 -19.78 7.06
N CYS A 509 9.37 -19.23 8.24
CA CYS A 509 8.20 -19.58 9.04
C CYS A 509 7.67 -18.35 9.81
N HIS A 510 6.35 -18.15 9.79
CA HIS A 510 5.63 -17.15 10.58
C HIS A 510 4.53 -17.83 11.41
N ILE A 511 4.37 -17.39 12.67
CA ILE A 511 3.34 -17.93 13.58
C ILE A 511 2.36 -16.81 13.92
N ILE A 512 1.08 -17.03 13.63
CA ILE A 512 -0.02 -16.17 14.07
C ILE A 512 -0.71 -16.86 15.24
N GLU A 513 -0.54 -16.33 16.46
CA GLU A 513 -1.27 -16.81 17.64
C GLU A 513 -2.50 -15.91 17.88
N ASP A 514 -3.67 -16.40 17.51
CA ASP A 514 -4.95 -15.71 17.74
C ASP A 514 -6.06 -16.73 18.08
N LYS A 515 -6.67 -16.58 19.25
CA LYS A 515 -7.78 -17.44 19.68
C LYS A 515 -9.02 -17.30 18.79
N HIS A 516 -9.11 -16.28 17.93
CA HIS A 516 -10.16 -16.15 16.92
C HIS A 516 -10.07 -17.19 15.80
N ILE A 517 -8.92 -17.86 15.65
CA ILE A 517 -8.76 -19.01 14.74
C ILE A 517 -9.83 -20.08 15.02
N LEU A 518 -10.23 -20.27 16.29
CA LEU A 518 -11.28 -21.22 16.70
C LEU A 518 -12.68 -20.90 16.15
N TYR A 519 -12.88 -19.70 15.60
CA TYR A 519 -14.16 -19.26 15.03
C TYR A 519 -14.16 -19.24 13.51
N LEU A 520 -13.06 -19.66 12.87
CA LEU A 520 -13.01 -19.79 11.41
C LEU A 520 -13.99 -20.90 10.99
N GLY A 521 -14.91 -20.55 10.08
CA GLY A 521 -15.89 -21.48 9.54
C GLY A 521 -15.36 -22.17 8.28
N LYS A 522 -16.25 -22.90 7.60
CA LYS A 522 -15.91 -23.60 6.36
C LYS A 522 -15.35 -22.65 5.30
N LYS A 523 -15.99 -21.50 5.10
CA LYS A 523 -15.57 -20.50 4.10
C LYS A 523 -14.14 -20.02 4.36
N GLU A 524 -13.82 -19.73 5.61
CA GLU A 524 -12.50 -19.25 6.01
C GLU A 524 -11.43 -20.34 5.84
N HIS A 525 -11.75 -21.60 6.14
CA HIS A 525 -10.86 -22.73 5.87
C HIS A 525 -10.66 -23.00 4.37
N ASP A 526 -11.71 -22.84 3.55
CA ASP A 526 -11.61 -22.92 2.09
C ASP A 526 -10.66 -21.83 1.55
N ASN A 527 -10.72 -20.62 2.11
CA ASN A 527 -9.78 -19.54 1.78
C ASN A 527 -8.34 -19.88 2.19
N LEU A 528 -8.11 -20.42 3.40
CA LEU A 528 -6.78 -20.87 3.82
C LEU A 528 -6.22 -21.92 2.87
N PHE A 529 -7.06 -22.87 2.43
CA PHE A 529 -6.66 -23.87 1.44
C PHE A 529 -6.28 -23.24 0.10
N GLN A 530 -7.08 -22.30 -0.41
CA GLN A 530 -6.81 -21.59 -1.67
C GLN A 530 -5.51 -20.77 -1.62
N LEU A 531 -5.16 -20.20 -0.46
CA LEU A 531 -3.89 -19.49 -0.28
C LEU A 531 -2.69 -20.42 -0.46
N GLN A 532 -2.76 -21.66 0.03
CA GLN A 532 -1.68 -22.65 -0.16
C GLN A 532 -1.46 -22.96 -1.64
N GLU A 533 -2.55 -23.14 -2.40
CA GLU A 533 -2.48 -23.41 -3.85
C GLU A 533 -1.94 -22.21 -4.64
N THR A 534 -2.33 -21.00 -4.26
CA THR A 534 -2.00 -19.78 -5.03
C THR A 534 -0.59 -19.28 -4.75
N LEU A 535 -0.13 -19.38 -3.49
CA LEU A 535 1.10 -18.75 -3.01
C LEU A 535 2.24 -19.74 -2.75
N CYS A 536 2.12 -21.00 -3.16
CA CYS A 536 3.14 -22.04 -2.93
C CYS A 536 3.62 -22.12 -1.45
N ILE A 537 2.70 -21.95 -0.50
CA ILE A 537 2.96 -21.96 0.94
C ILE A 537 2.32 -23.18 1.61
N SER A 538 2.74 -23.49 2.83
CA SER A 538 2.06 -24.43 3.73
C SER A 538 1.56 -23.73 4.98
N ILE A 539 0.33 -24.07 5.40
CA ILE A 539 -0.35 -23.53 6.56
C ILE A 539 -0.75 -24.71 7.45
N LEU A 540 -0.28 -24.71 8.70
CA LEU A 540 -0.62 -25.72 9.70
C LEU A 540 -1.37 -25.06 10.85
N GLU A 541 -2.56 -25.57 11.14
CA GLU A 541 -3.34 -25.14 12.31
C GLU A 541 -3.03 -26.00 13.53
N ILE A 542 -2.65 -25.35 14.62
CA ILE A 542 -2.30 -26.00 15.87
C ILE A 542 -3.20 -25.46 16.99
N VAL A 543 -4.08 -26.31 17.49
CA VAL A 543 -4.99 -26.02 18.59
C VAL A 543 -4.61 -26.84 19.82
N SER A 544 -4.41 -26.16 20.95
CA SER A 544 -4.16 -26.77 22.26
C SER A 544 -5.06 -26.11 23.32
N LEU A 545 -5.09 -26.67 24.54
CA LEU A 545 -5.91 -26.15 25.66
C LEU A 545 -5.64 -24.65 25.91
N GLY A 546 -6.51 -23.80 25.39
CA GLY A 546 -6.44 -22.35 25.55
C GLY A 546 -5.53 -21.60 24.58
N LYS A 547 -4.98 -22.24 23.55
CA LYS A 547 -4.17 -21.58 22.50
C LYS A 547 -4.52 -22.10 21.10
N ALA A 548 -4.63 -21.20 20.14
CA ALA A 548 -4.76 -21.52 18.73
C ALA A 548 -3.73 -20.70 17.95
N HIS A 549 -2.96 -21.35 17.10
CA HIS A 549 -2.02 -20.66 16.21
C HIS A 549 -1.95 -21.31 14.83
N LEU A 550 -1.68 -20.46 13.83
CA LEU A 550 -1.37 -20.87 12.46
C LEU A 550 0.13 -20.75 12.25
N GLU A 551 0.76 -21.83 11.83
CA GLU A 551 2.15 -21.87 11.38
C GLU A 551 2.19 -21.83 9.85
N ILE A 552 2.83 -20.80 9.29
CA ILE A 552 2.85 -20.54 7.85
C ILE A 552 4.30 -20.62 7.37
N ARG A 553 4.57 -21.45 6.36
CA ARG A 553 5.92 -21.63 5.79
C ARG A 553 5.92 -21.43 4.28
N GLY A 554 6.94 -20.76 3.76
CA GLY A 554 7.06 -20.46 2.33
C GLY A 554 8.18 -19.46 2.04
N ALA A 555 8.31 -19.03 0.78
CA ALA A 555 9.24 -17.97 0.41
C ALA A 555 8.80 -16.62 1.01
N GLN A 556 9.75 -15.74 1.33
CA GLN A 556 9.49 -14.51 2.07
C GLN A 556 8.39 -13.62 1.45
N ALA A 557 8.36 -13.47 0.12
CA ALA A 557 7.38 -12.61 -0.56
C ALA A 557 5.96 -13.16 -0.41
N ASP A 558 5.79 -14.46 -0.67
CA ASP A 558 4.52 -15.17 -0.56
C ASP A 558 4.05 -15.26 0.90
N LEU A 559 5.00 -15.44 1.83
CA LEU A 559 4.75 -15.48 3.27
C LEU A 559 4.18 -14.14 3.78
N ILE A 560 4.77 -13.01 3.36
CA ILE A 560 4.30 -11.67 3.74
C ILE A 560 2.85 -11.46 3.26
N GLU A 561 2.56 -11.80 2.00
CA GLU A 561 1.22 -11.69 1.44
C GLU A 561 0.20 -12.57 2.17
N ALA A 562 0.56 -13.83 2.44
CA ALA A 562 -0.31 -14.78 3.13
C ALA A 562 -0.63 -14.35 4.56
N VAL A 563 0.38 -13.88 5.31
CA VAL A 563 0.19 -13.36 6.67
C VAL A 563 -0.78 -12.18 6.65
N MET A 564 -0.65 -11.23 5.72
CA MET A 564 -1.58 -10.10 5.60
C MET A 564 -3.02 -10.54 5.31
N LYS A 565 -3.22 -11.49 4.40
CA LYS A 565 -4.56 -12.03 4.08
C LYS A 565 -5.19 -12.78 5.25
N ILE A 566 -4.41 -13.57 5.99
CA ILE A 566 -4.90 -14.29 7.17
C ILE A 566 -5.25 -13.31 8.30
N GLU A 567 -4.45 -12.28 8.52
CA GLU A 567 -4.71 -11.25 9.52
C GLU A 567 -5.97 -10.44 9.18
N GLN A 568 -6.19 -10.12 7.91
CA GLN A 568 -7.46 -9.52 7.45
C GLN A 568 -8.65 -10.44 7.76
N MET A 569 -8.55 -11.72 7.41
CA MET A 569 -9.61 -12.71 7.66
C MET A 569 -9.92 -12.85 9.16
N LEU A 570 -8.91 -12.81 10.03
CA LEU A 570 -9.10 -12.81 11.48
C LEU A 570 -9.80 -11.53 11.96
N CYS A 571 -9.45 -10.36 11.41
CA CYS A 571 -10.15 -9.11 11.71
C CYS A 571 -11.63 -9.17 11.29
N GLU A 572 -11.94 -9.75 10.14
CA GLU A 572 -13.33 -9.96 9.69
C GLU A 572 -14.09 -10.91 10.61
N ALA A 573 -13.47 -12.02 11.03
CA ALA A 573 -14.06 -12.97 11.96
C ALA A 573 -14.37 -12.32 13.32
N GLN A 574 -13.45 -11.48 13.81
CA GLN A 574 -13.62 -10.66 15.01
C GLN A 574 -14.81 -9.69 14.88
N GLU A 575 -14.89 -8.95 13.77
CA GLU A 575 -15.99 -8.02 13.51
C GLU A 575 -17.35 -8.73 13.42
N LYS A 576 -17.40 -9.88 12.74
CA LYS A 576 -18.61 -10.71 12.65
C LYS A 576 -19.06 -11.25 14.01
N MET A 577 -18.12 -11.66 14.86
CA MET A 577 -18.42 -12.04 16.24
C MET A 577 -19.00 -10.87 17.02
N ALA A 578 -18.40 -9.68 16.90
CA ALA A 578 -18.86 -8.48 17.59
C ALA A 578 -20.31 -8.15 17.20
N ARG A 579 -20.61 -8.07 15.90
CA ARG A 579 -21.96 -7.79 15.40
C ARG A 579 -23.00 -8.80 15.89
N THR A 580 -22.63 -10.08 15.94
CA THR A 580 -23.50 -11.13 16.48
C THR A 580 -23.81 -10.88 17.96
N LYS A 581 -22.79 -10.54 18.77
CA LYS A 581 -22.97 -10.24 20.20
C LYS A 581 -23.76 -8.97 20.45
N GLU A 582 -23.57 -7.92 19.66
CA GLU A 582 -24.37 -6.69 19.73
C GLU A 582 -25.85 -6.97 19.52
N ARG A 583 -26.18 -7.82 18.54
CA ARG A 583 -27.57 -8.24 18.29
C ARG A 583 -28.19 -8.96 19.49
N VAL A 584 -27.40 -9.80 20.16
CA VAL A 584 -27.84 -10.47 21.40
C VAL A 584 -28.04 -9.46 22.53
N LEU A 585 -27.11 -8.54 22.73
CA LEU A 585 -27.25 -7.48 23.75
C LEU A 585 -28.49 -6.61 23.50
N TRP A 586 -28.77 -6.29 22.24
CA TRP A 586 -29.99 -5.57 21.85
C TRP A 586 -31.27 -6.33 22.20
N SER A 587 -31.30 -7.65 21.94
CA SER A 587 -32.45 -8.48 22.31
C SER A 587 -32.68 -8.55 23.83
N LEU A 588 -31.62 -8.43 24.62
CA LEU A 588 -31.68 -8.50 26.08
C LEU A 588 -31.96 -7.15 26.76
N SER A 589 -31.78 -6.02 26.07
CA SER A 589 -31.96 -4.68 26.65
C SER A 589 -33.43 -4.24 26.74
N GLY A 590 -34.37 -5.00 26.18
CA GLY A 590 -35.80 -4.70 26.21
C GLY A 590 -36.23 -3.53 25.31
N GLN A 591 -35.34 -2.98 24.48
CA GLN A 591 -35.64 -1.92 23.52
C GLN A 591 -36.24 -2.50 22.23
N HIS A 592 -37.53 -2.87 22.27
CA HIS A 592 -38.32 -3.15 21.06
C HIS A 592 -38.83 -1.83 20.47
N THR A 593 -38.14 -1.30 19.48
CA THR A 593 -38.73 -0.35 18.52
C THR A 593 -38.65 -0.98 17.13
N ASP A 594 -39.78 -1.05 16.43
CA ASP A 594 -39.96 -1.64 15.08
C ASP A 594 -39.21 -0.91 13.95
N GLN A 595 -38.21 -0.09 14.29
CA GLN A 595 -37.28 0.50 13.34
C GLN A 595 -35.89 -0.09 13.62
N GLN A 596 -35.51 -1.09 12.82
CA GLN A 596 -34.09 -1.37 12.61
C GLN A 596 -33.45 -0.10 12.06
N PRO A 597 -32.41 0.48 12.70
CA PRO A 597 -31.68 1.57 12.10
C PRO A 597 -30.92 1.02 10.89
N GLU A 598 -31.30 1.46 9.68
CA GLU A 598 -30.62 1.12 8.41
C GLU A 598 -29.14 1.55 8.37
N ASN A 599 -28.65 2.28 9.39
CA ASN A 599 -27.29 2.82 9.47
C ASN A 599 -26.41 2.21 10.58
N GLN A 600 -26.45 0.88 10.78
CA GLN A 600 -25.55 0.21 11.76
C GLN A 600 -24.09 0.03 11.28
N ASN A 601 -23.72 0.51 10.09
CA ASN A 601 -22.39 0.27 9.52
C ASN A 601 -21.26 1.16 10.10
N GLN A 602 -21.50 2.01 11.10
CA GLN A 602 -20.46 2.90 11.66
C GLN A 602 -20.55 3.11 13.18
N MET A 603 -20.37 2.06 13.99
CA MET A 603 -19.94 2.26 15.38
C MET A 603 -18.41 2.19 15.44
N LYS A 604 -17.77 3.34 15.62
CA LYS A 604 -16.30 3.49 15.66
C LYS A 604 -15.81 3.43 17.12
N GLU A 605 -14.52 3.21 17.31
CA GLU A 605 -13.86 3.08 18.62
C GLU A 605 -14.22 4.20 19.62
N ASN A 606 -14.44 5.41 19.13
CA ASN A 606 -14.77 6.59 19.94
C ASN A 606 -16.24 6.67 20.38
N THR A 607 -17.10 5.77 19.90
CA THR A 607 -18.53 5.82 20.22
C THR A 607 -18.79 5.47 21.68
N PHE A 608 -17.96 4.62 22.29
CA PHE A 608 -18.15 4.11 23.66
C PHE A 608 -17.13 4.65 24.66
N LEU A 609 -16.18 5.49 24.25
CA LEU A 609 -15.10 5.97 25.11
C LEU A 609 -15.22 7.48 25.32
N LYS A 610 -15.19 7.89 26.59
CA LYS A 610 -15.15 9.29 27.01
C LYS A 610 -13.86 9.53 27.79
N TRP A 611 -13.04 10.46 27.31
CA TRP A 611 -11.79 10.83 27.97
C TRP A 611 -12.04 11.48 29.33
N LEU A 612 -11.22 11.11 30.31
CA LEU A 612 -11.20 11.77 31.62
C LEU A 612 -9.82 12.39 31.87
N THR A 613 -9.83 13.63 32.38
CA THR A 613 -8.61 14.30 32.81
C THR A 613 -8.10 13.66 34.09
N LEU A 614 -6.82 13.24 34.10
CA LEU A 614 -6.18 12.58 35.25
C LEU A 614 -6.19 13.39 36.56
N SER A 615 -6.51 14.67 36.51
CA SER A 615 -6.66 15.56 37.67
C SER A 615 -8.08 15.55 38.28
N ALA A 616 -9.02 14.78 37.71
CA ALA A 616 -10.36 14.68 38.26
C ALA A 616 -10.35 13.99 39.64
N PRO A 617 -11.02 14.57 40.67
CA PRO A 617 -11.01 14.02 42.03
C PRO A 617 -11.47 12.56 42.10
N GLU A 618 -12.41 12.18 41.24
CA GLU A 618 -13.01 10.84 41.18
C GLU A 618 -12.00 9.72 40.88
N ILE A 619 -10.92 10.02 40.14
CA ILE A 619 -9.95 9.00 39.66
C ILE A 619 -8.59 9.09 40.33
N GLN A 620 -8.35 10.10 41.18
CA GLN A 620 -7.05 10.32 41.81
C GLN A 620 -6.70 9.22 42.81
N ASP A 621 -7.67 8.79 43.63
CA ASP A 621 -7.47 7.69 44.58
C ASP A 621 -7.24 6.35 43.86
N GLN A 622 -7.94 6.12 42.75
CA GLN A 622 -7.76 4.92 41.93
C GLN A 622 -6.38 4.94 41.26
N LYS A 623 -5.97 6.06 40.67
CA LYS A 623 -4.64 6.24 40.08
C LYS A 623 -3.53 5.89 41.07
N LYS A 624 -3.66 6.36 42.32
CA LYS A 624 -2.72 6.03 43.39
C LYS A 624 -2.64 4.53 43.68
N GLN A 625 -3.77 3.80 43.63
CA GLN A 625 -3.78 2.34 43.80
C GLN A 625 -2.98 1.60 42.71
N PHE A 626 -3.02 2.09 41.46
CA PHE A 626 -2.20 1.56 40.36
C PHE A 626 -0.71 1.86 40.60
N GLU A 627 -0.39 3.10 40.97
CA GLU A 627 1.00 3.54 41.23
C GLU A 627 1.62 2.79 42.42
N ASP A 628 0.87 2.56 43.50
CA ASP A 628 1.30 1.75 44.66
C ASP A 628 1.59 0.29 44.29
N CYS A 629 1.06 -0.19 43.16
CA CYS A 629 1.33 -1.52 42.61
C CYS A 629 2.51 -1.54 41.61
N GLY A 630 3.17 -0.40 41.37
CA GLY A 630 4.26 -0.24 40.40
C GLY A 630 3.78 -0.11 38.96
N LEU A 631 2.53 0.34 38.76
CA LEU A 631 1.94 0.63 37.45
C LEU A 631 1.75 2.14 37.32
N ARG A 632 2.57 2.77 36.47
CA ARG A 632 2.46 4.19 36.18
C ARG A 632 1.33 4.43 35.18
N VAL A 633 0.27 5.12 35.61
CA VAL A 633 -0.90 5.42 34.77
C VAL A 633 -0.57 6.53 33.78
N ILE A 634 -0.78 6.26 32.50
CA ILE A 634 -0.60 7.23 31.40
C ILE A 634 -1.94 7.83 31.00
N LYS A 635 -2.99 7.01 31.02
CA LYS A 635 -4.29 7.38 30.43
C LYS A 635 -5.43 6.61 31.11
N VAL A 636 -6.55 7.29 31.27
CA VAL A 636 -7.81 6.73 31.80
C VAL A 636 -8.96 7.14 30.90
N GLU A 637 -9.74 6.14 30.47
CA GLU A 637 -10.94 6.36 29.68
C GLU A 637 -12.15 5.80 30.42
N LYS A 638 -13.23 6.57 30.46
CA LYS A 638 -14.53 6.08 30.92
C LYS A 638 -15.24 5.41 29.77
N ILE A 639 -15.83 4.27 30.05
CA ILE A 639 -16.55 3.47 29.05
C ILE A 639 -18.04 3.71 29.23
N ASP A 640 -18.70 4.12 28.14
CA ASP A 640 -20.12 4.39 28.07
C ASP A 640 -20.76 3.49 27.00
N ASN A 641 -21.18 2.30 27.42
CA ASN A 641 -21.88 1.33 26.58
C ASN A 641 -23.28 1.09 27.13
N VAL A 642 -24.24 1.83 26.57
CA VAL A 642 -25.65 1.82 27.02
C VAL A 642 -26.29 0.43 26.90
N LEU A 643 -26.00 -0.31 25.83
CA LEU A 643 -26.59 -1.63 25.58
C LEU A 643 -26.08 -2.68 26.56
N LEU A 644 -24.76 -2.72 26.76
CA LEU A 644 -24.13 -3.63 27.71
C LEU A 644 -24.57 -3.31 29.14
N MET A 645 -24.65 -2.02 29.49
CA MET A 645 -25.13 -1.58 30.79
C MET A 645 -26.58 -1.99 31.04
N ALA A 646 -27.48 -1.84 30.06
CA ALA A 646 -28.87 -2.27 30.19
C ALA A 646 -28.99 -3.78 30.47
N ALA A 647 -28.30 -4.62 29.68
CA ALA A 647 -28.28 -6.06 29.88
C ALA A 647 -27.68 -6.46 31.24
N PHE A 648 -26.63 -5.76 31.69
CA PHE A 648 -26.03 -5.95 33.00
C PHE A 648 -27.00 -5.62 34.14
N GLN A 649 -27.72 -4.50 34.06
CA GLN A 649 -28.68 -4.09 35.08
C GLN A 649 -29.86 -5.06 35.22
N GLU A 650 -30.38 -5.58 34.10
CA GLU A 650 -31.42 -6.61 34.15
C GLU A 650 -30.92 -7.87 34.86
N ARG A 651 -29.70 -8.31 34.58
CA ARG A 651 -29.11 -9.46 35.27
C ARG A 651 -28.85 -9.19 36.75
N LYS A 652 -28.43 -7.98 37.10
CA LYS A 652 -28.21 -7.54 38.49
C LYS A 652 -29.51 -7.66 39.30
N LYS A 653 -30.62 -7.13 38.77
CA LYS A 653 -31.96 -7.25 39.40
C LYS A 653 -32.35 -8.72 39.67
N MET A 654 -32.12 -9.61 38.70
CA MET A 654 -32.41 -11.04 38.84
C MET A 654 -31.58 -11.74 39.91
N MET A 655 -30.35 -11.27 40.17
CA MET A 655 -29.46 -11.83 41.19
C MET A 655 -29.76 -11.27 42.59
N GLU A 656 -30.06 -9.97 42.68
CA GLU A 656 -30.46 -9.31 43.93
C GLU A 656 -31.75 -9.92 44.49
N GLY A 657 -32.71 -10.26 43.63
CA GLY A 657 -33.94 -10.95 44.02
C GLY A 657 -33.72 -12.34 44.64
N ARG A 658 -32.60 -13.01 44.33
CA ARG A 658 -32.24 -14.34 44.88
C ARG A 658 -31.45 -14.27 46.18
N THR A 659 -30.81 -13.14 46.48
CA THR A 659 -29.92 -12.99 47.66
C THR A 659 -30.15 -11.66 48.39
N PRO A 660 -31.25 -11.54 49.16
CA PRO A 660 -31.59 -10.31 49.86
C PRO A 660 -30.52 -9.92 50.88
N GLY A 661 -30.03 -8.68 50.82
CA GLY A 661 -29.16 -8.09 51.86
C GLY A 661 -27.65 -8.36 51.73
N LYS A 662 -27.18 -9.01 50.65
CA LYS A 662 -25.75 -9.15 50.35
C LYS A 662 -25.40 -8.44 49.03
N PRO A 663 -24.23 -7.77 48.92
CA PRO A 663 -23.79 -7.22 47.65
C PRO A 663 -23.55 -8.36 46.65
N VAL A 664 -24.25 -8.31 45.52
CA VAL A 664 -24.14 -9.32 44.44
C VAL A 664 -23.03 -8.98 43.44
N SER A 665 -22.47 -7.77 43.51
CA SER A 665 -21.45 -7.27 42.61
C SER A 665 -20.19 -6.83 43.35
N TYR A 666 -19.05 -6.99 42.67
CA TYR A 666 -17.75 -6.51 43.11
C TYR A 666 -17.11 -5.68 42.01
N ARG A 667 -16.29 -4.71 42.44
CA ARG A 667 -15.37 -3.99 41.57
C ARG A 667 -14.10 -4.81 41.41
N LEU A 668 -13.81 -5.26 40.20
CA LEU A 668 -12.69 -6.14 39.90
C LEU A 668 -11.91 -5.67 38.67
N PHE A 669 -10.73 -6.23 38.48
CA PHE A 669 -9.80 -5.86 37.41
C PHE A 669 -9.52 -7.02 36.48
N GLN A 670 -9.38 -6.73 35.18
CA GLN A 670 -8.90 -7.67 34.19
C GLN A 670 -7.86 -7.02 33.28
N GLN A 671 -6.70 -7.67 33.14
CA GLN A 671 -5.73 -7.31 32.11
C GLN A 671 -6.19 -7.87 30.77
N VAL A 672 -6.21 -7.02 29.75
CA VAL A 672 -6.63 -7.38 28.39
C VAL A 672 -5.55 -6.93 27.41
N PRO A 673 -5.12 -7.80 26.46
CA PRO A 673 -4.22 -7.38 25.38
C PRO A 673 -4.79 -6.18 24.61
N HIS A 674 -3.93 -5.24 24.20
CA HIS A 674 -4.37 -3.98 23.59
C HIS A 674 -5.33 -4.20 22.40
N GLN A 675 -4.98 -5.11 21.50
CA GLN A 675 -5.79 -5.49 20.32
C GLN A 675 -7.25 -5.87 20.64
N PHE A 676 -7.56 -6.31 21.87
CA PHE A 676 -8.92 -6.70 22.27
C PHE A 676 -9.67 -5.64 23.09
N CYS A 677 -9.03 -4.52 23.43
CA CYS A 677 -9.66 -3.46 24.22
C CYS A 677 -10.91 -2.89 23.54
N LYS A 678 -10.85 -2.67 22.22
CA LYS A 678 -12.01 -2.25 21.41
C LYS A 678 -13.18 -3.21 21.57
N MET A 679 -12.90 -4.51 21.59
CA MET A 679 -13.93 -5.54 21.66
C MET A 679 -14.59 -5.59 23.04
N VAL A 680 -13.81 -5.43 24.12
CA VAL A 680 -14.34 -5.31 25.47
C VAL A 680 -15.25 -4.09 25.62
N CYS A 681 -14.84 -2.93 25.08
CA CYS A 681 -15.66 -1.72 25.12
C CYS A 681 -16.98 -1.86 24.36
N ARG A 682 -16.97 -2.61 23.24
CA ARG A 682 -18.12 -2.76 22.33
C ARG A 682 -19.12 -3.83 22.76
N VAL A 683 -18.62 -5.02 23.15
CA VAL A 683 -19.47 -6.20 23.42
C VAL A 683 -19.26 -6.84 24.80
N GLY A 684 -18.48 -6.20 25.66
CA GLY A 684 -18.18 -6.68 27.01
C GLY A 684 -17.10 -7.76 27.03
N PHE A 685 -16.84 -8.27 28.23
CA PHE A 685 -15.77 -9.22 28.47
C PHE A 685 -16.05 -10.59 27.84
N HIS A 686 -14.96 -11.27 27.46
CA HIS A 686 -15.04 -12.59 26.87
C HIS A 686 -13.83 -13.45 27.27
N GLN A 687 -14.04 -14.76 27.35
CA GLN A 687 -12.99 -15.73 27.72
C GLN A 687 -11.77 -15.65 26.79
N VAL A 688 -12.01 -15.37 25.51
CA VAL A 688 -10.98 -15.19 24.48
C VAL A 688 -9.97 -14.10 24.85
N TYR A 689 -10.40 -13.05 25.54
CA TYR A 689 -9.53 -11.91 25.89
C TYR A 689 -8.84 -12.05 27.26
N SER A 690 -9.16 -13.10 28.02
CA SER A 690 -8.70 -13.27 29.41
C SER A 690 -7.26 -13.83 29.47
N VAL A 691 -6.44 -13.25 30.36
CA VAL A 691 -5.06 -13.68 30.69
C VAL A 691 -5.00 -14.13 32.17
N PRO A 692 -4.37 -15.27 32.52
CA PRO A 692 -3.53 -16.17 31.72
C PRO A 692 -4.34 -17.26 31.00
N CYS A 693 -3.72 -17.94 30.02
CA CYS A 693 -4.33 -19.09 29.32
C CYS A 693 -4.57 -20.30 30.25
N ASP A 694 -3.91 -20.37 31.40
CA ASP A 694 -4.07 -21.44 32.38
C ASP A 694 -5.38 -21.26 33.16
N GLN A 695 -6.46 -21.84 32.63
CA GLN A 695 -7.82 -21.79 33.19
C GLN A 695 -7.99 -22.71 34.41
N LYS A 696 -7.21 -22.48 35.46
CA LYS A 696 -7.14 -23.35 36.66
C LYS A 696 -8.45 -23.55 37.41
N TYR A 697 -9.36 -22.59 37.32
CA TYR A 697 -10.60 -22.55 38.11
C TYR A 697 -11.87 -22.70 37.26
N GLY A 698 -11.71 -22.94 35.95
CA GLY A 698 -12.81 -23.16 35.02
C GLY A 698 -12.68 -22.40 33.70
N ALA A 699 -13.43 -22.83 32.69
CA ALA A 699 -13.49 -22.26 31.35
C ALA A 699 -14.39 -21.00 31.30
N GLY A 700 -14.05 -19.99 32.11
CA GLY A 700 -14.79 -18.74 32.21
C GLY A 700 -13.93 -17.49 32.01
N ILE A 701 -14.48 -16.34 32.39
CA ILE A 701 -13.87 -15.01 32.28
C ILE A 701 -13.28 -14.64 33.63
N TYR A 702 -11.97 -14.37 33.67
CA TYR A 702 -11.21 -14.21 34.91
C TYR A 702 -11.05 -12.75 35.31
N PHE A 703 -11.36 -12.45 36.56
CA PHE A 703 -11.16 -11.14 37.18
C PHE A 703 -10.39 -11.29 38.48
N THR A 704 -9.62 -10.27 38.85
CA THR A 704 -8.93 -10.25 40.14
C THR A 704 -9.30 -9.02 40.95
N LYS A 705 -9.32 -9.19 42.27
CA LYS A 705 -9.54 -8.11 43.22
C LYS A 705 -8.29 -7.22 43.40
N ASN A 706 -7.11 -7.77 43.13
CA ASN A 706 -5.83 -7.17 43.53
C ASN A 706 -4.92 -6.87 42.32
N LEU A 707 -4.65 -5.59 42.08
CA LEU A 707 -3.78 -5.10 41.02
C LEU A 707 -2.34 -5.61 41.13
N LYS A 708 -1.86 -5.97 42.33
CA LYS A 708 -0.52 -6.55 42.52
C LYS A 708 -0.36 -7.89 41.80
N ASN A 709 -1.43 -8.68 41.70
CA ASN A 709 -1.42 -9.93 40.95
C ASN A 709 -1.20 -9.69 39.46
N ILE A 710 -1.79 -8.62 38.91
CA ILE A 710 -1.58 -8.19 37.52
C ILE A 710 -0.12 -7.75 37.34
N ALA A 711 0.37 -6.85 38.20
CA ALA A 711 1.75 -6.36 38.14
C ALA A 711 2.81 -7.48 38.25
N HIS A 712 2.59 -8.48 39.12
CA HIS A 712 3.49 -9.62 39.30
C HIS A 712 3.48 -10.59 38.11
N ARG A 713 2.30 -10.84 37.52
CA ARG A 713 2.18 -11.66 36.29
C ARG A 713 2.95 -11.04 35.14
N ILE A 714 2.88 -9.71 35.00
CA ILE A 714 3.60 -8.97 33.96
C ILE A 714 5.13 -9.13 34.13
N LYS A 715 5.66 -9.03 35.36
CA LYS A 715 7.11 -9.21 35.63
C LYS A 715 7.65 -10.60 35.25
N LYS A 716 6.81 -11.64 35.30
CA LYS A 716 7.20 -13.02 34.95
C LYS A 716 7.12 -13.34 33.46
N THR A 717 6.32 -12.58 32.72
CA THR A 717 6.07 -12.81 31.30
C THR A 717 7.01 -11.89 30.53
N SER A 718 8.27 -12.29 30.35
CA SER A 718 9.25 -11.49 29.63
C SER A 718 8.86 -11.37 28.15
N ALA A 719 8.01 -10.41 27.76
CA ALA A 719 7.66 -10.23 26.36
C ALA A 719 6.97 -8.89 26.04
N THR A 720 7.64 -8.12 25.17
CA THR A 720 7.14 -7.30 24.06
C THR A 720 6.15 -6.15 24.24
N ASP A 721 5.21 -6.18 25.20
CA ASP A 721 4.21 -5.10 25.30
C ASP A 721 4.69 -4.03 26.28
N LYS A 722 5.06 -2.86 25.76
CA LYS A 722 5.45 -1.71 26.59
C LYS A 722 4.29 -1.18 27.46
N LEU A 723 3.04 -1.52 27.11
CA LEU A 723 1.83 -0.97 27.70
C LEU A 723 0.96 -2.06 28.31
N ILE A 724 0.33 -1.70 29.41
CA ILE A 724 -0.49 -2.58 30.22
C ILE A 724 -1.90 -1.99 30.24
N CYS A 725 -2.83 -2.63 29.52
CA CYS A 725 -4.23 -2.27 29.51
C CYS A 725 -5.00 -3.07 30.58
N VAL A 726 -5.55 -2.36 31.56
CA VAL A 726 -6.32 -2.94 32.65
C VAL A 726 -7.72 -2.34 32.64
N PHE A 727 -8.73 -3.18 32.53
CA PHE A 727 -10.11 -2.76 32.73
C PHE A 727 -10.48 -2.85 34.21
N GLU A 728 -11.08 -1.77 34.72
CA GLU A 728 -11.85 -1.77 35.96
C GLU A 728 -13.32 -2.04 35.60
N ALA A 729 -13.90 -3.07 36.21
CA ALA A 729 -15.22 -3.57 35.88
C ALA A 729 -16.08 -3.75 37.13
N GLU A 730 -17.39 -3.58 36.96
CA GLU A 730 -18.36 -4.10 37.91
C GLU A 730 -18.77 -5.50 37.48
N VAL A 731 -18.63 -6.47 38.38
CA VAL A 731 -18.81 -7.90 38.11
C VAL A 731 -19.82 -8.49 39.08
N LEU A 732 -20.90 -9.09 38.55
CA LEU A 732 -21.91 -9.84 39.29
C LEU A 732 -21.38 -11.24 39.64
N THR A 733 -20.88 -11.39 40.86
CA THR A 733 -20.33 -12.66 41.35
C THR A 733 -21.39 -13.51 42.04
N GLY A 734 -22.44 -12.88 42.60
CA GLY A 734 -23.50 -13.56 43.33
C GLY A 734 -22.98 -14.56 44.36
N SER A 735 -23.62 -15.73 44.40
CA SER A 735 -23.12 -16.87 45.16
C SER A 735 -21.94 -17.53 44.44
N PHE A 736 -20.90 -17.93 45.17
CA PHE A 736 -19.71 -18.54 44.60
C PHE A 736 -19.21 -19.75 45.37
N CYS A 737 -18.47 -20.62 44.67
CA CYS A 737 -17.80 -21.79 45.24
C CYS A 737 -16.37 -21.95 44.71
N GLN A 738 -15.62 -22.90 45.24
CA GLN A 738 -14.25 -23.18 44.81
C GLN A 738 -14.23 -23.67 43.35
N GLY A 739 -13.44 -23.02 42.50
CA GLY A 739 -13.33 -23.39 41.09
C GLY A 739 -12.42 -24.60 40.82
N ASN A 740 -12.70 -25.30 39.73
CA ASN A 740 -11.97 -26.43 39.19
C ASN A 740 -11.76 -26.25 37.68
N GLN A 741 -10.61 -26.68 37.16
CA GLN A 741 -10.26 -26.60 35.74
C GLN A 741 -11.30 -27.22 34.79
N LEU A 742 -12.06 -28.22 35.25
CA LEU A 742 -13.11 -28.88 34.47
C LEU A 742 -14.46 -28.13 34.46
N ASN A 743 -14.60 -27.05 35.24
CA ASN A 743 -15.85 -26.29 35.25
C ASN A 743 -16.05 -25.54 33.93
N ILE A 744 -17.06 -25.90 33.14
CA ILE A 744 -17.54 -25.13 31.97
C ILE A 744 -18.73 -24.23 32.30
N VAL A 745 -19.39 -24.51 33.43
CA VAL A 745 -20.44 -23.70 34.07
C VAL A 745 -20.25 -23.79 35.59
N PRO A 746 -20.82 -22.85 36.37
CA PRO A 746 -20.79 -22.95 37.82
C PRO A 746 -21.43 -24.25 38.34
N PRO A 747 -20.88 -24.88 39.39
CA PRO A 747 -21.48 -26.04 40.04
C PRO A 747 -22.87 -25.75 40.63
N PRO A 748 -23.74 -26.77 40.77
CA PRO A 748 -25.01 -26.66 41.50
C PRO A 748 -24.78 -26.29 42.98
N LEU A 749 -25.72 -25.57 43.60
CA LEU A 749 -25.60 -25.11 45.01
C LEU A 749 -25.41 -26.27 46.01
N HIS A 750 -25.99 -27.42 45.69
CA HIS A 750 -25.82 -28.69 46.38
C HIS A 750 -26.11 -29.83 45.37
N PRO A 751 -25.64 -31.06 45.61
CA PRO A 751 -25.92 -32.18 44.71
C PRO A 751 -27.43 -32.34 44.45
N GLY A 752 -27.86 -32.22 43.19
CA GLY A 752 -29.27 -32.33 42.78
C GLY A 752 -30.06 -31.02 42.77
N ALA A 753 -29.48 -29.88 43.12
CA ALA A 753 -30.13 -28.57 43.01
C ALA A 753 -30.37 -28.19 41.54
N ILE A 754 -31.52 -27.54 41.27
CA ILE A 754 -31.81 -26.90 39.98
C ILE A 754 -30.96 -25.62 39.82
N ASP A 755 -30.80 -24.89 40.92
CA ASP A 755 -30.00 -23.67 40.96
C ASP A 755 -28.52 -23.96 41.12
N SER A 756 -27.71 -23.22 40.36
CA SER A 756 -26.25 -23.25 40.42
C SER A 756 -25.70 -22.00 41.06
N HIS A 757 -24.45 -22.09 41.53
CA HIS A 757 -23.68 -20.91 41.90
C HIS A 757 -23.62 -19.93 40.72
N ASP A 758 -23.37 -18.66 41.00
CA ASP A 758 -23.32 -17.63 39.95
C ASP A 758 -21.89 -17.41 39.43
N SER A 759 -20.87 -17.75 40.23
CA SER A 759 -19.46 -17.70 39.86
C SER A 759 -18.61 -18.71 40.63
N VAL A 760 -17.33 -18.84 40.26
CA VAL A 760 -16.35 -19.64 41.01
C VAL A 760 -15.13 -18.82 41.39
N VAL A 761 -14.44 -19.19 42.46
CA VAL A 761 -13.31 -18.45 43.03
C VAL A 761 -12.10 -19.32 43.30
N ASP A 762 -10.94 -18.69 43.46
CA ASP A 762 -9.68 -19.34 43.85
C ASP A 762 -9.63 -19.76 45.32
N ASN A 763 -10.30 -19.04 46.21
CA ASN A 763 -10.44 -19.38 47.62
C ASN A 763 -11.77 -18.84 48.17
N VAL A 764 -12.63 -19.72 48.69
CA VAL A 764 -13.97 -19.32 49.19
C VAL A 764 -13.90 -18.41 50.42
N SER A 765 -12.91 -18.57 51.29
CA SER A 765 -12.78 -17.78 52.53
C SER A 765 -12.20 -16.38 52.28
N SER A 766 -11.33 -16.23 51.28
CA SER A 766 -10.71 -14.96 50.91
C SER A 766 -10.49 -14.91 49.39
N PRO A 767 -11.54 -14.68 48.60
CA PRO A 767 -11.46 -14.73 47.14
C PRO A 767 -10.66 -13.56 46.58
N GLU A 768 -9.61 -13.88 45.83
CA GLU A 768 -8.75 -12.92 45.12
C GLU A 768 -8.98 -12.97 43.60
N THR A 769 -9.41 -14.12 43.09
CA THR A 769 -9.74 -14.36 41.69
C THR A 769 -11.19 -14.84 41.59
N PHE A 770 -11.96 -14.20 40.72
CA PHE A 770 -13.34 -14.58 40.40
C PHE A 770 -13.43 -14.99 38.93
N VAL A 771 -14.19 -16.04 38.66
CA VAL A 771 -14.45 -16.55 37.31
C VAL A 771 -15.95 -16.59 37.08
N ILE A 772 -16.40 -15.79 36.10
CA ILE A 772 -17.80 -15.75 35.64
C ILE A 772 -17.94 -16.51 34.32
N PHE A 773 -19.15 -16.98 34.01
CA PHE A 773 -19.40 -17.81 32.82
C PHE A 773 -20.38 -17.15 31.83
N SER A 774 -20.88 -15.95 32.14
CA SER A 774 -21.66 -15.13 31.22
C SER A 774 -21.02 -13.75 31.05
N ASN A 775 -20.93 -13.29 29.80
CA ASN A 775 -20.45 -11.95 29.46
C ASN A 775 -21.35 -10.83 30.03
N THR A 776 -22.65 -11.10 30.22
CA THR A 776 -23.60 -10.15 30.83
C THR A 776 -23.42 -9.96 32.34
N GLN A 777 -22.57 -10.76 32.99
CA GLN A 777 -22.24 -10.59 34.41
C GLN A 777 -21.17 -9.52 34.67
N ALA A 778 -20.55 -8.94 33.64
CA ALA A 778 -19.53 -7.92 33.85
C ALA A 778 -19.70 -6.75 32.88
N VAL A 779 -19.59 -5.53 33.40
CA VAL A 779 -19.59 -4.30 32.61
C VAL A 779 -18.29 -3.54 32.87
N PRO A 780 -17.51 -3.21 31.82
CA PRO A 780 -16.31 -2.40 31.98
C PRO A 780 -16.70 -0.95 32.26
N GLN A 781 -16.07 -0.33 33.25
CA GLN A 781 -16.34 1.05 33.65
C GLN A 781 -15.20 1.99 33.24
N TYR A 782 -13.96 1.55 33.44
CA TYR A 782 -12.77 2.32 33.08
C TYR A 782 -11.73 1.45 32.39
N LEU A 783 -11.06 2.02 31.40
CA LEU A 783 -9.84 1.48 30.81
C LEU A 783 -8.64 2.28 31.31
N TRP A 784 -7.76 1.60 32.04
CA TRP A 784 -6.51 2.13 32.58
C TRP A 784 -5.36 1.66 31.69
N THR A 785 -4.68 2.61 31.05
CA THR A 785 -3.46 2.35 30.27
C THR A 785 -2.26 2.75 31.08
N CYS A 786 -1.41 1.77 31.40
CA CYS A 786 -0.29 1.91 32.30
C CYS A 786 1.02 1.46 31.65
N ILE A 787 2.15 1.86 32.24
CA ILE A 787 3.46 1.24 32.01
C ILE A 787 4.05 0.76 33.33
N GLN A 788 4.98 -0.19 33.28
CA GLN A 788 5.65 -0.68 34.47
C GLN A 788 6.89 0.17 34.76
N ASP A 789 7.01 0.68 35.99
CA ASP A 789 8.22 1.41 36.40
C ASP A 789 9.40 0.44 36.49
N HIS A 790 10.40 0.64 35.63
CA HIS A 790 11.72 0.04 35.84
C HIS A 790 12.37 0.77 37.01
N VAL A 791 12.31 0.19 38.20
CA VAL A 791 13.14 0.63 39.31
C VAL A 791 14.60 0.51 38.87
N GLN A 792 15.24 1.65 38.57
CA GLN A 792 16.69 1.74 38.43
C GLN A 792 17.30 1.21 39.73
N GLY A 793 17.94 0.05 39.65
CA GLY A 793 18.74 -0.49 40.75
C GLY A 793 19.82 0.52 41.13
N TYR A 794 19.84 0.87 42.40
CA TYR A 794 20.81 1.73 43.06
C TYR A 794 22.24 1.48 42.54
N SER A 795 22.88 2.56 42.07
CA SER A 795 24.32 2.69 41.98
C SER A 795 24.90 2.67 43.41
N GLY A 796 25.16 1.47 43.92
CA GLY A 796 25.95 1.23 45.13
C GLY A 796 27.43 1.18 44.79
N GLN A 797 28.18 2.04 45.45
CA GLN A 797 29.62 2.26 45.42
C GLN A 797 30.50 1.04 45.12
N MET A 798 31.52 1.29 44.29
CA MET A 798 32.75 0.51 44.24
C MET A 798 33.28 0.23 45.65
N MET A 799 33.33 -1.05 46.03
CA MET A 799 34.31 -1.54 46.99
C MET A 799 34.95 -2.82 46.46
N HIS A 800 36.25 -2.88 46.69
CA HIS A 800 37.21 -3.84 46.20
C HIS A 800 36.84 -5.31 46.39
N SER A 801 37.24 -6.11 45.41
CA SER A 801 37.35 -7.56 45.40
C SER A 801 38.12 -8.10 46.61
N PRO A 802 37.84 -9.35 47.00
CA PRO A 802 38.91 -10.31 47.17
C PRO A 802 38.73 -11.55 46.28
N GLN A 803 39.89 -12.00 45.82
CA GLN A 803 40.16 -13.16 44.98
C GLN A 803 39.59 -14.47 45.56
N GLN A 804 39.15 -15.38 44.68
CA GLN A 804 39.39 -16.83 44.77
C GLN A 804 38.82 -17.49 43.50
N SER A 805 39.67 -17.73 42.49
CA SER A 805 40.38 -18.99 42.24
C SER A 805 39.55 -19.98 41.40
N TYR A 806 39.89 -19.99 40.11
CA TYR A 806 39.51 -21.01 39.13
C TYR A 806 39.85 -22.42 39.63
N ARG A 807 38.88 -23.34 39.55
CA ARG A 807 39.16 -24.76 39.34
C ARG A 807 38.34 -25.26 38.16
N ILE A 808 39.07 -25.52 37.09
CA ILE A 808 38.72 -26.36 35.95
C ILE A 808 38.51 -27.78 36.47
N PHE A 809 37.43 -28.45 36.06
CA PHE A 809 37.46 -29.91 35.92
C PHE A 809 36.74 -30.35 34.65
N SER A 810 37.50 -31.14 33.90
CA SER A 810 37.25 -31.77 32.63
C SER A 810 36.33 -32.99 32.73
N SER A 811 35.75 -33.30 31.57
CA SER A 811 35.12 -34.57 31.15
C SER A 811 35.59 -35.85 31.83
N GLY A 812 34.64 -36.74 32.11
CA GLY A 812 34.87 -38.17 32.35
C GLY A 812 33.54 -38.93 32.41
N SER A 813 33.30 -39.77 31.41
CA SER A 813 32.24 -40.78 31.35
C SER A 813 32.60 -41.99 32.22
N SER A 814 31.63 -42.62 32.89
CA SER A 814 31.39 -44.07 32.81
C SER A 814 30.06 -44.47 33.48
N VAL A 815 29.23 -45.19 32.73
CA VAL A 815 28.53 -46.44 33.11
C VAL A 815 27.89 -46.50 34.51
N ASP A 816 26.57 -46.33 34.58
CA ASP A 816 25.54 -47.36 34.83
C ASP A 816 24.13 -46.75 34.74
#